data_AF-A0A4Z0QUE6-F1
#
_entry.id   AF-A0A4Z0QUE6-F1
#
_cell.length_a   1.000
_cell.length_b   1.000
_cell.length_c   1.000
_cell.angle_alpha   90.00
_cell.angle_beta   90.00
_cell.angle_gamma   90.00
#
_symmetry.space_group_name_H-M   'P 1'
#
loop_
_entity.id
_entity.type
_entity.pdbx_description
1 polymer ?
#
loop_
_entity_poly.entity_id
_entity_poly.type
_entity_poly.pdbx_seq_one_letter_code
_entity_poly.pdbx_strand_id
1 'polypeptide(L)'
;MRTHYYNKIITVLIIGLILMQLIPARPVMAAFDQKAYYTEISKKLEDMANKYNIPPVLLKAIVWMESGWKQYELDATTGLPLTDKPLIGRDGIGIGIMQISSYNSTDTATIERLKNDIDYNIEVGCQMLNQKWRAYPKIGNGDRNVLENWYFAVWGYNSWDSRNNPNFITGKSAYQDSVFSLMGQKYNSAITFAPGATKLSKSLLPPVNPPSLASCWSTPTSVHLGDLVINESSLISSGGGPSADAANGDYWYNYARWGSYYALGFYITAYSSPLVTDKTILSQKILSSYGKLLAEADTLACESKDSSYATAAKYYWTVLQGPSLDASISGRANTGYLSASGKLLAEADKLALDGTGPSLKSAVQDYSTILQGESLNGDLGEKAKKGLLGVYNKLLDEADKLALLGTDSSNANAAKDYLIVQQGPMLDATLTERAKIGYQKTNGAVSNPDPVPTPIPTPTPTPTPTPTPQPVVPSIIRLSGIRAEDTAINISQAGWADNSSPVVLLARVDRFQDALAAAPLAKKLKAPLLLTSPYQLDTAVLQEMKRLGSGSKVYVIGGEGAIKKTVTNALTAANLPFERISGDTAADTAAEIARKMGPSTQVILASSTSFPDALSASAPAATLGIPILLTEKNTLPDSTQRILKDFSVTKTIVVGGKFAISTAFDSKGGALESYGPLRLAGNTKYDTMLQIVKHFDQDPTSIVIVTGENFPDGLSGGAFAALTGSPMLLIPKDGLNDDTKTYLGSLCGKTTKMYVLGGTGVIGTANETLISELLTK
;
A
#
# COMPACT_ATOMS: atom_id res chain seq x y z
N MET A 1 -43.87 -2.55 -66.66
CA MET A 1 -44.07 -2.88 -65.22
C MET A 1 -42.85 -2.65 -64.32
N ARG A 2 -41.59 -2.66 -64.80
CA ARG A 2 -40.42 -2.40 -63.93
C ARG A 2 -40.09 -0.92 -63.66
N THR A 3 -40.51 0.01 -64.52
CA THR A 3 -40.19 1.45 -64.38
C THR A 3 -41.06 2.18 -63.36
N HIS A 4 -42.28 1.69 -63.11
CA HIS A 4 -43.23 2.34 -62.19
C HIS A 4 -42.94 2.03 -60.72
N TYR A 5 -42.26 0.92 -60.44
CA TYR A 5 -41.85 0.54 -59.07
C TYR A 5 -40.62 1.33 -58.60
N TYR A 6 -39.67 1.64 -59.51
CA TYR A 6 -38.49 2.43 -59.16
C TYR A 6 -38.83 3.88 -58.83
N ASN A 7 -39.77 4.50 -59.55
CA ASN A 7 -40.17 5.89 -59.26
C ASN A 7 -40.89 6.02 -57.91
N LYS A 8 -41.69 5.02 -57.48
CA LYS A 8 -42.31 5.03 -56.14
C LYS A 8 -41.29 4.89 -55.01
N ILE A 9 -40.23 4.10 -55.19
CA ILE A 9 -39.18 3.91 -54.18
C ILE A 9 -38.34 5.18 -54.03
N ILE A 10 -38.02 5.87 -55.14
CA ILE A 10 -37.26 7.12 -55.12
C ILE A 10 -38.08 8.26 -54.49
N THR A 11 -39.38 8.36 -54.78
CA THR A 11 -40.25 9.37 -54.15
C THR A 11 -40.41 9.16 -52.65
N VAL A 12 -40.51 7.91 -52.17
CA VAL A 12 -40.56 7.60 -50.73
C VAL A 12 -39.22 7.91 -50.03
N LEU A 13 -38.09 7.68 -50.70
CA LEU A 13 -36.76 8.03 -50.17
C LEU A 13 -36.53 9.55 -50.09
N ILE A 14 -37.00 10.32 -51.09
CA ILE A 14 -36.89 11.78 -51.08
C ILE A 14 -37.79 12.40 -50.01
N ILE A 15 -39.02 11.89 -49.83
CA ILE A 15 -39.93 12.36 -48.76
C ILE A 15 -39.38 11.98 -47.38
N GLY A 16 -38.76 10.80 -47.23
CA GLY A 16 -38.07 10.40 -46.00
C GLY A 16 -36.84 11.25 -45.66
N LEU A 17 -36.08 11.69 -46.67
CA LEU A 17 -34.93 12.58 -46.51
C LEU A 17 -35.34 14.02 -46.14
N ILE A 18 -36.48 14.51 -46.65
CA ILE A 18 -37.03 15.83 -46.29
C ILE A 18 -37.62 15.83 -44.88
N LEU A 19 -38.24 14.72 -44.44
CA LEU A 19 -38.74 14.55 -43.06
C LEU A 19 -37.62 14.40 -42.01
N MET A 20 -36.44 13.88 -42.38
CA MET A 20 -35.27 13.82 -41.47
C MET A 20 -34.63 15.19 -41.21
N GLN A 21 -34.89 16.20 -42.04
CA GLN A 21 -34.37 17.57 -41.84
C GLN A 21 -35.27 18.45 -40.94
N LEU A 22 -36.38 17.90 -40.44
CA LEU A 22 -37.33 18.61 -39.55
C LEU A 22 -37.32 18.11 -38.11
N ILE A 23 -36.32 17.29 -37.72
CA ILE A 23 -36.09 16.97 -36.31
C ILE A 23 -35.31 18.14 -35.69
N PRO A 24 -35.85 18.88 -34.71
CA PRO A 24 -35.06 19.89 -34.02
C PRO A 24 -33.83 19.18 -33.42
N ALA A 25 -32.64 19.65 -33.79
CA ALA A 25 -31.41 19.19 -33.18
C ALA A 25 -31.57 19.27 -31.65
N ARG A 26 -31.57 18.12 -30.98
CA ARG A 26 -31.38 18.13 -29.53
C ARG A 26 -30.05 18.85 -29.29
N PRO A 27 -30.00 19.84 -28.39
CA PRO A 27 -28.72 20.49 -28.08
C PRO A 27 -27.77 19.38 -27.64
N VAL A 28 -26.66 19.25 -28.37
CA VAL A 28 -25.50 18.50 -27.88
C VAL A 28 -25.14 19.19 -26.57
N MET A 29 -25.49 18.57 -25.44
CA MET A 29 -25.01 19.07 -24.16
C MET A 29 -23.48 19.03 -24.24
N ALA A 30 -22.85 20.20 -24.12
CA ALA A 30 -21.41 20.33 -24.16
C ALA A 30 -20.80 19.31 -23.19
N ALA A 31 -19.86 18.49 -23.67
CA ALA A 31 -19.08 17.62 -22.82
C ALA A 31 -18.40 18.48 -21.74
N PHE A 32 -18.71 18.23 -20.47
CA PHE A 32 -18.17 19.01 -19.37
C PHE A 32 -16.67 18.72 -19.20
N ASP A 33 -15.88 19.77 -18.95
CA ASP A 33 -14.43 19.70 -18.89
C ASP A 33 -13.94 19.20 -17.54
N GLN A 34 -13.76 17.89 -17.41
CA GLN A 34 -13.16 17.24 -16.23
C GLN A 34 -11.79 17.84 -15.87
N LYS A 35 -11.05 18.38 -16.85
CA LYS A 35 -9.79 19.08 -16.62
C LYS A 35 -10.00 20.37 -15.83
N ALA A 36 -11.08 21.12 -16.09
CA ALA A 36 -11.42 22.34 -15.37
C ALA A 36 -11.71 22.07 -13.89
N TYR A 37 -12.48 21.02 -13.58
CA TYR A 37 -12.74 20.60 -12.20
C TYR A 37 -11.44 20.29 -11.45
N TYR A 38 -10.59 19.40 -11.99
CA TYR A 38 -9.32 19.07 -11.33
C TYR A 38 -8.36 20.25 -11.29
N THR A 39 -8.44 21.19 -12.23
CA THR A 39 -7.65 22.43 -12.19
C THR A 39 -8.06 23.30 -11.01
N GLU A 40 -9.37 23.48 -10.78
CA GLU A 40 -9.90 24.25 -9.65
C GLU A 40 -9.50 23.61 -8.30
N ILE A 41 -9.74 22.31 -8.14
CA ILE A 41 -9.38 21.58 -6.92
C ILE A 41 -7.86 21.61 -6.70
N SER A 42 -7.06 21.47 -7.77
CA SER A 42 -5.59 21.58 -7.69
C SER A 42 -5.17 22.92 -7.12
N LYS A 43 -5.82 24.00 -7.56
CA LYS A 43 -5.51 25.36 -7.13
C LYS A 43 -5.84 25.55 -5.64
N LYS A 44 -7.01 25.07 -5.19
CA LYS A 44 -7.39 25.08 -3.77
C LYS A 44 -6.40 24.33 -2.88
N LEU A 45 -6.00 23.13 -3.30
CA LEU A 45 -5.00 22.33 -2.58
C LEU A 45 -3.65 23.03 -2.52
N GLU A 46 -3.22 23.64 -3.61
CA GLU A 46 -1.95 24.37 -3.66
C GLU A 46 -1.96 25.62 -2.76
N ASP A 47 -3.02 26.40 -2.80
CA ASP A 47 -3.17 27.59 -1.95
C ASP A 47 -3.20 27.22 -0.46
N MET A 48 -3.93 26.15 -0.10
CA MET A 48 -4.00 25.69 1.27
C MET A 48 -2.67 25.06 1.73
N ALA A 49 -2.01 24.28 0.89
CA ALA A 49 -0.72 23.68 1.20
C ALA A 49 0.34 24.75 1.48
N ASN A 50 0.43 25.76 0.61
CA ASN A 50 1.34 26.90 0.79
C ASN A 50 0.98 27.71 2.04
N LYS A 51 -0.30 28.00 2.29
CA LYS A 51 -0.78 28.67 3.51
C LYS A 51 -0.30 27.96 4.78
N TYR A 52 -0.27 26.62 4.76
CA TYR A 52 0.07 25.78 5.91
C TYR A 52 1.52 25.25 5.90
N ASN A 53 2.36 25.75 5.00
CA ASN A 53 3.76 25.33 4.85
C ASN A 53 3.93 23.82 4.64
N ILE A 54 3.09 23.22 3.79
CA ILE A 54 3.12 21.83 3.36
C ILE A 54 3.45 21.82 1.86
N PRO A 55 4.38 20.98 1.35
CA PRO A 55 4.59 20.86 -0.09
C PRO A 55 3.28 20.54 -0.83
N PRO A 56 2.83 21.38 -1.78
CA PRO A 56 1.60 21.11 -2.53
C PRO A 56 1.54 19.72 -3.17
N VAL A 57 2.63 19.22 -3.74
CA VAL A 57 2.73 17.86 -4.31
C VAL A 57 2.42 16.78 -3.27
N LEU A 58 2.84 16.97 -2.03
CA LEU A 58 2.58 16.04 -0.93
C LEU A 58 1.10 16.06 -0.57
N LEU A 59 0.52 17.26 -0.37
CA LEU A 59 -0.91 17.38 -0.04
C LEU A 59 -1.78 16.80 -1.17
N LYS A 60 -1.44 17.10 -2.42
CA LYS A 60 -2.10 16.57 -3.62
C LYS A 60 -2.05 15.04 -3.69
N ALA A 61 -0.91 14.43 -3.36
CA ALA A 61 -0.77 12.97 -3.29
C ALA A 61 -1.61 12.36 -2.15
N ILE A 62 -1.61 12.97 -0.96
CA ILE A 62 -2.45 12.55 0.18
C ILE A 62 -3.92 12.60 -0.20
N VAL A 63 -4.40 13.72 -0.73
CA VAL A 63 -5.79 13.90 -1.14
C VAL A 63 -6.21 12.88 -2.21
N TRP A 64 -5.30 12.51 -3.09
CA TRP A 64 -5.55 11.45 -4.06
C TRP A 64 -5.69 10.09 -3.39
N MET A 65 -4.83 9.76 -2.43
CA MET A 65 -4.95 8.53 -1.64
C MET A 65 -6.24 8.48 -0.81
N GLU A 66 -6.65 9.61 -0.24
CA GLU A 66 -7.83 9.67 0.65
C GLU A 66 -9.13 9.59 -0.13
N SER A 67 -9.27 10.39 -1.18
CA SER A 67 -10.56 10.57 -1.85
C SER A 67 -10.49 10.53 -3.36
N GLY A 68 -9.30 10.46 -3.97
CA GLY A 68 -9.16 10.71 -5.41
C GLY A 68 -9.56 12.13 -5.81
N TRP A 69 -9.33 13.10 -4.92
CA TRP A 69 -9.67 14.53 -5.09
C TRP A 69 -11.17 14.83 -5.11
N LYS A 70 -11.94 14.14 -4.28
CA LYS A 70 -13.40 14.27 -4.24
C LYS A 70 -13.88 14.72 -2.87
N GLN A 71 -14.50 15.90 -2.80
CA GLN A 71 -15.28 16.30 -1.63
C GLN A 71 -16.64 15.62 -1.55
N TYR A 72 -17.23 15.33 -2.71
CA TYR A 72 -18.57 14.81 -2.86
C TYR A 72 -18.57 13.50 -3.66
N GLU A 73 -19.64 12.72 -3.55
CA GLU A 73 -19.92 11.67 -4.53
C GLU A 73 -20.01 12.26 -5.94
N LEU A 74 -19.69 11.48 -6.96
CA LEU A 74 -19.85 11.91 -8.34
C LEU A 74 -21.11 11.31 -8.94
N ASP A 75 -21.85 12.13 -9.67
CA ASP A 75 -22.97 11.69 -10.49
C ASP A 75 -22.47 10.67 -11.52
N ALA A 76 -23.12 9.52 -11.54
CA ALA A 76 -22.64 8.40 -12.36
C ALA A 76 -22.79 8.65 -13.88
N THR A 77 -23.58 9.64 -14.28
CA THR A 77 -23.89 9.94 -15.68
C THR A 77 -23.04 11.08 -16.21
N THR A 78 -22.84 12.11 -15.40
CA THR A 78 -22.16 13.36 -15.78
C THR A 78 -20.73 13.44 -15.24
N GLY A 79 -20.40 12.64 -14.22
CA GLY A 79 -19.12 12.73 -13.51
C GLY A 79 -18.98 13.98 -12.62
N LEU A 80 -20.04 14.77 -12.47
CA LEU A 80 -20.05 15.99 -11.66
C LEU A 80 -20.21 15.68 -10.17
N PRO A 81 -19.62 16.49 -9.28
CA PRO A 81 -19.88 16.41 -7.85
C PRO A 81 -21.38 16.58 -7.54
N LEU A 82 -21.95 15.62 -6.82
CA LEU A 82 -23.27 15.73 -6.20
C LEU A 82 -23.09 16.53 -4.91
N THR A 83 -23.16 17.87 -4.97
CA THR A 83 -22.84 18.74 -3.83
C THR A 83 -23.76 18.57 -2.63
N ASP A 84 -24.87 17.86 -2.79
CA ASP A 84 -25.80 17.40 -1.74
C ASP A 84 -25.39 16.05 -1.12
N LYS A 85 -24.38 15.39 -1.65
CA LYS A 85 -23.87 14.07 -1.21
C LYS A 85 -22.37 14.16 -0.87
N PRO A 86 -22.01 14.61 0.34
CA PRO A 86 -20.63 14.62 0.78
C PRO A 86 -20.03 13.21 0.76
N LEU A 87 -18.75 13.12 0.39
CA LEU A 87 -18.05 11.85 0.39
C LEU A 87 -17.81 11.40 1.82
N ILE A 88 -18.38 10.25 2.21
CA ILE A 88 -18.13 9.62 3.49
C ILE A 88 -17.26 8.37 3.29
N GLY A 89 -16.25 8.22 4.12
CA GLY A 89 -15.29 7.14 4.09
C GLY A 89 -15.95 5.78 4.32
N ARG A 90 -15.26 4.72 3.90
CA ARG A 90 -15.77 3.34 3.99
C ARG A 90 -16.04 2.91 5.44
N ASP A 91 -15.30 3.47 6.38
CA ASP A 91 -15.45 3.27 7.83
C ASP A 91 -16.64 4.04 8.43
N GLY A 92 -17.31 4.86 7.63
CA GLY A 92 -18.45 5.68 8.05
C GLY A 92 -18.08 6.93 8.83
N ILE A 93 -16.78 7.21 9.04
CA ILE A 93 -16.31 8.32 9.89
C ILE A 93 -15.45 9.34 9.14
N GLY A 94 -14.73 8.95 8.09
CA GLY A 94 -13.97 9.89 7.27
C GLY A 94 -14.89 10.82 6.48
N ILE A 95 -14.69 12.14 6.54
CA ILE A 95 -15.53 13.12 5.84
C ILE A 95 -14.72 13.86 4.78
N GLY A 96 -15.26 13.93 3.56
CA GLY A 96 -14.84 14.83 2.49
C GLY A 96 -13.49 14.51 1.87
N ILE A 97 -12.91 15.51 1.22
CA ILE A 97 -11.73 15.36 0.35
C ILE A 97 -10.46 14.89 1.08
N MET A 98 -10.31 15.25 2.36
CA MET A 98 -9.22 14.80 3.24
C MET A 98 -9.61 13.62 4.14
N GLN A 99 -10.83 13.07 4.02
CA GLN A 99 -11.33 11.97 4.86
C GLN A 99 -11.12 12.21 6.37
N ILE A 100 -11.45 13.41 6.83
CA ILE A 100 -11.27 13.80 8.23
C ILE A 100 -12.12 12.92 9.14
N SER A 101 -11.49 12.27 10.12
CA SER A 101 -12.14 11.33 11.06
C SER A 101 -11.92 11.71 12.54
N SER A 102 -11.16 12.77 12.81
CA SER A 102 -10.85 13.25 14.16
C SER A 102 -11.63 14.53 14.47
N TYR A 103 -12.89 14.39 14.88
CA TYR A 103 -13.77 15.49 15.30
C TYR A 103 -14.66 15.02 16.45
N ASN A 104 -15.25 15.97 17.19
CA ASN A 104 -16.24 15.62 18.20
C ASN A 104 -17.55 15.20 17.51
N SER A 105 -17.97 13.94 17.71
CA SER A 105 -19.20 13.39 17.13
C SER A 105 -20.48 14.15 17.49
N THR A 106 -20.48 14.93 18.58
CA THR A 106 -21.64 15.75 18.99
C THR A 106 -21.61 17.18 18.46
N ASP A 107 -20.51 17.61 17.83
CA ASP A 107 -20.38 18.94 17.22
C ASP A 107 -20.91 18.93 15.79
N THR A 108 -22.24 19.01 15.68
CA THR A 108 -22.93 18.96 14.39
C THR A 108 -22.55 20.14 13.48
N ALA A 109 -22.20 21.29 14.04
CA ALA A 109 -21.82 22.47 13.25
C ALA A 109 -20.48 22.22 12.52
N THR A 110 -19.48 21.69 13.23
CA THR A 110 -18.20 21.31 12.62
C THR A 110 -18.38 20.18 11.59
N ILE A 111 -19.19 19.16 11.91
CA ILE A 111 -19.46 18.04 11.00
C ILE A 111 -20.11 18.54 9.69
N GLU A 112 -21.11 19.42 9.78
CA GLU A 112 -21.77 19.96 8.59
C GLU A 112 -20.83 20.85 7.76
N ARG A 113 -19.91 21.59 8.39
CA ARG A 113 -18.86 22.30 7.66
C ARG A 113 -17.90 21.33 6.97
N LEU A 114 -17.44 20.27 7.65
CA LEU A 114 -16.55 19.28 7.03
C LEU A 114 -17.17 18.61 5.80
N LYS A 115 -18.50 18.41 5.79
CA LYS A 115 -19.25 17.84 4.66
C LYS A 115 -19.40 18.80 3.49
N ASN A 116 -19.71 20.06 3.75
CA ASN A 116 -20.21 20.98 2.72
C ASN A 116 -19.23 22.11 2.35
N ASP A 117 -18.15 22.29 3.11
CA ASP A 117 -17.13 23.29 2.87
C ASP A 117 -15.80 22.59 2.57
N ILE A 118 -15.47 22.53 1.28
CA ILE A 118 -14.25 21.89 0.81
C ILE A 118 -12.99 22.59 1.33
N ASP A 119 -13.01 23.92 1.42
CA ASP A 119 -11.84 24.68 1.86
C ASP A 119 -11.60 24.43 3.35
N TYR A 120 -12.67 24.39 4.15
CA TYR A 120 -12.59 24.00 5.55
C TYR A 120 -12.11 22.54 5.75
N ASN A 121 -12.58 21.61 4.91
CA ASN A 121 -12.14 20.21 4.97
C ASN A 121 -10.62 20.07 4.70
N ILE A 122 -10.14 20.73 3.64
CA ILE A 122 -8.71 20.77 3.30
C ILE A 122 -7.91 21.43 4.43
N GLU A 123 -8.41 22.56 4.95
CA GLU A 123 -7.78 23.30 6.04
C GLU A 123 -7.60 22.46 7.31
N VAL A 124 -8.63 21.74 7.75
CA VAL A 124 -8.54 20.83 8.91
C VAL A 124 -7.52 19.71 8.64
N GLY A 125 -7.50 19.16 7.43
CA GLY A 125 -6.50 18.16 7.03
C GLY A 125 -5.07 18.69 7.10
N CYS A 126 -4.82 19.90 6.61
CA CYS A 126 -3.53 20.58 6.72
C CYS A 126 -3.12 20.81 8.18
N GLN A 127 -4.05 21.22 9.03
CA GLN A 127 -3.80 21.40 10.47
C GLN A 127 -3.42 20.09 11.14
N MET A 128 -4.11 18.99 10.83
CA MET A 128 -3.79 17.65 11.34
C MET A 128 -2.41 17.19 10.90
N LEU A 129 -2.06 17.36 9.62
CA LEU A 129 -0.72 17.05 9.11
C LEU A 129 0.36 17.86 9.83
N ASN A 130 0.13 19.15 10.07
CA ASN A 130 1.05 19.99 10.83
C ASN A 130 1.16 19.57 12.30
N GLN A 131 0.07 19.11 12.92
CA GLN A 131 0.11 18.52 14.25
C GLN A 131 0.97 17.26 14.25
N LYS A 132 0.81 16.37 13.26
CA LYS A 132 1.60 15.14 13.14
C LYS A 132 3.09 15.43 12.92
N TRP A 133 3.40 16.38 12.04
CA TRP A 133 4.77 16.87 11.82
C TRP A 133 5.46 17.35 13.10
N ARG A 134 4.70 17.97 14.01
CA ARG A 134 5.21 18.48 15.29
C ARG A 134 5.33 17.38 16.35
N ALA A 135 4.37 16.45 16.35
CA ALA A 135 4.27 15.42 17.37
C ALA A 135 5.21 14.23 17.13
N TYR A 136 5.67 14.05 15.89
CA TYR A 136 6.38 12.84 15.48
C TYR A 136 7.80 13.14 15.02
N PRO A 137 8.68 12.12 15.04
CA PRO A 137 10.06 12.34 14.68
C PRO A 137 10.18 12.76 13.21
N LYS A 138 11.30 13.39 12.89
CA LYS A 138 11.60 13.81 11.53
C LYS A 138 12.78 13.04 11.00
N ILE A 139 12.80 12.95 9.69
CA ILE A 139 13.98 12.60 8.93
C ILE A 139 14.71 13.91 8.63
N GLY A 140 16.03 13.88 8.68
CA GLY A 140 16.86 15.01 8.29
C GLY A 140 16.87 16.19 9.23
N ASN A 141 17.19 17.35 8.66
CA ASN A 141 17.28 18.64 9.32
C ASN A 141 15.90 19.30 9.59
N GLY A 142 14.80 18.62 9.25
CA GLY A 142 13.45 19.15 9.44
C GLY A 142 13.08 20.31 8.51
N ASP A 143 13.76 20.45 7.37
CA ASP A 143 13.30 21.30 6.27
C ASP A 143 11.96 20.78 5.75
N ARG A 144 10.92 21.63 5.82
CA ARG A 144 9.57 21.28 5.36
C ARG A 144 9.43 21.23 3.85
N ASN A 145 10.34 21.82 3.08
CA ASN A 145 10.28 21.64 1.64
C ASN A 145 10.98 20.36 1.18
N VAL A 146 11.66 19.62 2.06
CA VAL A 146 12.18 18.29 1.73
C VAL A 146 11.07 17.25 1.90
N LEU A 147 10.71 16.56 0.82
CA LEU A 147 9.58 15.61 0.82
C LEU A 147 9.81 14.46 1.80
N GLU A 148 11.03 13.90 1.85
CA GLU A 148 11.38 12.80 2.75
C GLU A 148 11.24 13.16 4.24
N ASN A 149 11.38 14.43 4.60
CA ASN A 149 11.26 14.86 5.99
C ASN A 149 9.82 14.70 6.51
N TRP A 150 8.81 14.62 5.62
CA TRP A 150 7.40 14.45 5.99
C TRP A 150 6.99 13.02 6.28
N TYR A 151 7.84 12.03 6.02
CA TYR A 151 7.43 10.64 5.99
C TYR A 151 6.70 10.17 7.27
N PHE A 152 7.22 10.48 8.45
CA PHE A 152 6.58 10.14 9.72
C PHE A 152 5.31 10.95 10.00
N ALA A 153 5.21 12.18 9.51
CA ALA A 153 3.98 12.96 9.60
C ALA A 153 2.86 12.35 8.75
N VAL A 154 3.18 11.90 7.54
CA VAL A 154 2.25 11.20 6.63
C VAL A 154 1.85 9.85 7.21
N TRP A 155 2.80 9.11 7.76
CA TRP A 155 2.52 7.84 8.43
C TRP A 155 1.58 8.06 9.63
N GLY A 156 1.92 9.00 10.52
CA GLY A 156 1.09 9.32 11.68
C GLY A 156 -0.28 9.93 11.32
N TYR A 157 -0.41 10.54 10.13
CA TYR A 157 -1.70 11.00 9.59
C TYR A 157 -2.63 9.82 9.31
N ASN A 158 -2.09 8.72 8.78
CA ASN A 158 -2.82 7.46 8.59
C ASN A 158 -2.87 6.57 9.86
N SER A 159 -2.40 7.08 11.01
CA SER A 159 -2.23 6.37 12.30
C SER A 159 -1.02 5.44 12.41
N TRP A 160 -0.59 5.22 13.66
CA TRP A 160 0.49 4.30 14.04
C TRP A 160 0.05 2.85 14.19
N ASP A 161 -1.00 2.42 13.48
CA ASP A 161 -1.35 1.00 13.43
C ASP A 161 -0.17 0.19 12.87
N SER A 162 0.11 -0.98 13.46
CA SER A 162 1.21 -1.87 13.02
C SER A 162 1.13 -2.17 11.52
N ARG A 163 -0.08 -2.19 10.94
CA ARG A 163 -0.29 -2.39 9.52
C ARG A 163 0.27 -1.27 8.62
N ASN A 164 0.46 -0.07 9.17
CA ASN A 164 0.98 1.10 8.46
C ASN A 164 2.49 1.23 8.59
N ASN A 165 3.11 0.35 9.38
CA ASN A 165 4.56 0.30 9.48
C ASN A 165 5.15 -0.53 8.34
N PRO A 166 6.07 0.03 7.52
CA PRO A 166 6.66 -0.68 6.38
C PRO A 166 7.43 -1.96 6.77
N ASN A 167 7.91 -2.03 8.01
CA ASN A 167 8.62 -3.20 8.55
C ASN A 167 7.70 -4.37 8.90
N PHE A 168 6.40 -4.14 9.04
CA PHE A 168 5.44 -5.21 9.27
C PHE A 168 5.01 -5.81 7.94
N ILE A 169 4.97 -7.15 7.89
CA ILE A 169 4.62 -7.89 6.68
C ILE A 169 3.10 -7.96 6.58
N THR A 170 2.52 -6.94 5.95
CA THR A 170 1.06 -6.83 5.78
C THR A 170 0.58 -7.37 4.44
N GLY A 171 1.47 -7.45 3.44
CA GLY A 171 1.13 -7.78 2.05
C GLY A 171 0.63 -6.57 1.23
N LYS A 172 0.64 -5.37 1.82
CA LYS A 172 0.26 -4.10 1.19
C LYS A 172 1.42 -3.10 1.34
N SER A 173 1.55 -2.14 0.43
CA SER A 173 2.43 -0.99 0.67
C SER A 173 1.87 -0.18 1.84
N ALA A 174 2.76 0.34 2.71
CA ALA A 174 2.32 1.26 3.76
C ALA A 174 1.70 2.51 3.13
N TYR A 175 0.81 3.19 3.87
CA TYR A 175 0.10 4.35 3.36
C TYR A 175 1.07 5.43 2.85
N GLN A 176 2.05 5.80 3.67
CA GLN A 176 3.07 6.78 3.33
C GLN A 176 3.96 6.31 2.16
N ASP A 177 4.27 5.02 2.02
CA ASP A 177 4.98 4.51 0.84
C ASP A 177 4.14 4.69 -0.43
N SER A 178 2.82 4.54 -0.30
CA SER A 178 1.88 4.71 -1.40
C SER A 178 1.77 6.18 -1.81
N VAL A 179 1.60 7.09 -0.83
CA VAL A 179 1.64 8.55 -1.05
C VAL A 179 2.93 8.96 -1.75
N PHE A 180 4.10 8.53 -1.25
CA PHE A 180 5.39 8.84 -1.85
C PHE A 180 5.56 8.20 -3.23
N SER A 181 4.93 7.04 -3.49
CA SER A 181 4.89 6.46 -4.84
C SER A 181 4.17 7.35 -5.83
N LEU A 182 3.10 8.02 -5.42
CA LEU A 182 2.31 8.85 -6.33
C LEU A 182 3.12 10.05 -6.83
N MET A 183 3.99 10.61 -5.98
CA MET A 183 4.82 11.75 -6.32
C MET A 183 5.72 11.44 -7.51
N GLY A 184 5.79 12.36 -8.46
CA GLY A 184 6.55 12.21 -9.70
C GLY A 184 5.82 11.46 -10.82
N GLN A 185 4.57 10.99 -10.62
CA GLN A 185 3.80 10.33 -11.68
C GLN A 185 2.66 11.19 -12.24
N LYS A 186 2.31 10.90 -13.50
CA LYS A 186 1.11 11.41 -14.15
C LYS A 186 -0.08 10.50 -13.88
N TYR A 187 -1.17 11.07 -13.36
CA TYR A 187 -2.40 10.37 -12.99
C TYR A 187 -3.57 10.88 -13.80
N ASN A 188 -4.21 9.97 -14.54
CA ASN A 188 -5.15 10.31 -15.61
C ASN A 188 -4.57 11.39 -16.56
N SER A 189 -5.30 11.79 -17.60
CA SER A 189 -4.78 12.80 -18.54
C SER A 189 -4.74 14.22 -17.93
N ALA A 190 -5.32 14.43 -16.74
CA ALA A 190 -5.56 15.73 -16.13
C ALA A 190 -4.64 16.06 -14.93
N ILE A 191 -4.00 15.09 -14.26
CA ILE A 191 -3.24 15.33 -13.02
C ILE A 191 -1.78 14.91 -13.19
N THR A 192 -0.87 15.74 -12.71
CA THR A 192 0.55 15.39 -12.58
C THR A 192 0.98 15.68 -11.15
N PHE A 193 1.49 14.67 -10.45
CA PHE A 193 2.20 14.89 -9.20
C PHE A 193 3.68 15.03 -9.56
N ALA A 194 4.22 16.22 -9.39
CA ALA A 194 5.64 16.49 -9.52
C ALA A 194 5.99 17.54 -8.45
N PRO A 195 7.17 17.49 -7.85
CA PRO A 195 8.30 16.56 -8.09
C PRO A 195 8.11 15.16 -7.48
N GLY A 196 8.98 14.20 -7.85
CA GLY A 196 9.01 12.85 -7.24
C GLY A 196 9.59 12.85 -5.83
N ALA A 197 9.53 11.70 -5.14
CA ALA A 197 10.14 11.52 -3.81
C ALA A 197 10.81 10.15 -3.67
N THR A 198 11.84 10.07 -2.82
CA THR A 198 12.51 8.81 -2.47
C THR A 198 11.66 8.04 -1.46
N LYS A 199 11.36 6.77 -1.78
CA LYS A 199 10.83 5.85 -0.77
C LYS A 199 11.92 5.45 0.19
N LEU A 200 11.59 5.43 1.47
CA LEU A 200 12.51 5.01 2.50
C LEU A 200 12.64 3.49 2.52
N SER A 201 13.88 3.02 2.58
CA SER A 201 14.11 1.60 2.84
C SER A 201 13.54 1.23 4.21
N LYS A 202 12.85 0.10 4.28
CA LYS A 202 12.34 -0.49 5.53
C LYS A 202 13.43 -0.60 6.59
N SER A 203 14.65 -0.96 6.19
CA SER A 203 15.82 -1.08 7.07
C SER A 203 16.24 0.23 7.73
N LEU A 204 15.83 1.38 7.19
CA LEU A 204 16.08 2.70 7.77
C LEU A 204 14.95 3.16 8.68
N LEU A 205 13.86 2.39 8.78
CA LEU A 205 12.67 2.75 9.50
C LEU A 205 12.52 1.91 10.78
N PRO A 206 11.92 2.48 11.84
CA PRO A 206 11.71 1.77 13.08
C PRO A 206 10.72 0.60 12.85
N PRO A 207 11.01 -0.60 13.36
CA PRO A 207 10.19 -1.77 13.10
C PRO A 207 8.97 -1.90 14.03
N VAL A 208 8.59 -0.81 14.67
CA VAL A 208 7.70 -0.73 15.84
C VAL A 208 6.92 0.59 15.83
N ASN A 209 5.75 0.58 16.47
CA ASN A 209 4.83 1.72 16.48
C ASN A 209 4.42 2.16 17.89
N PRO A 210 4.24 3.49 18.12
CA PRO A 210 4.80 4.56 17.30
C PRO A 210 6.35 4.51 17.35
N PRO A 211 7.05 5.07 16.34
CA PRO A 211 8.47 5.36 16.41
C PRO A 211 8.84 6.08 17.72
N SER A 212 9.99 5.75 18.29
CA SER A 212 10.53 6.52 19.41
C SER A 212 10.76 7.98 18.99
N LEU A 213 10.25 8.91 19.79
CA LEU A 213 10.43 10.35 19.59
C LEU A 213 11.89 10.80 19.75
N ALA A 214 12.73 9.99 20.40
CA ALA A 214 14.14 10.29 20.63
C ALA A 214 15.06 9.83 19.49
N SER A 215 14.52 9.05 18.53
CA SER A 215 15.30 8.54 17.40
C SER A 215 15.50 9.63 16.33
N CYS A 216 16.67 9.62 15.71
CA CYS A 216 17.01 10.52 14.60
C CYS A 216 17.32 9.68 13.36
N TRP A 217 16.84 10.13 12.21
CA TRP A 217 17.02 9.44 10.94
C TRP A 217 17.63 10.39 9.92
N SER A 218 18.73 9.98 9.30
CA SER A 218 19.35 10.75 8.23
C SER A 218 18.42 10.85 7.02
N THR A 219 18.41 12.00 6.36
CA THR A 219 17.73 12.12 5.06
C THR A 219 18.35 11.17 4.06
N PRO A 220 17.56 10.37 3.34
CA PRO A 220 18.08 9.52 2.26
C PRO A 220 18.76 10.37 1.19
N THR A 221 19.78 9.78 0.57
CA THR A 221 20.34 10.29 -0.67
C THR A 221 19.74 9.51 -1.84
N SER A 222 19.09 10.14 -2.83
CA SER A 222 18.88 11.59 -3.02
C SER A 222 17.70 12.18 -2.24
N VAL A 223 17.84 13.46 -1.90
CA VAL A 223 16.81 14.31 -1.29
C VAL A 223 15.99 14.99 -2.38
N HIS A 224 14.67 15.11 -2.21
CA HIS A 224 13.81 15.82 -3.14
C HIS A 224 13.17 17.03 -2.49
N LEU A 225 13.39 18.20 -3.11
CA LEU A 225 12.61 19.39 -2.79
C LEU A 225 11.20 19.20 -3.35
N GLY A 226 10.21 19.59 -2.56
CA GLY A 226 8.85 19.78 -2.99
C GLY A 226 8.69 21.08 -3.76
N ASP A 227 7.43 21.41 -4.00
CA ASP A 227 6.94 22.59 -4.69
C ASP A 227 6.39 23.65 -3.70
N LEU A 228 6.89 23.67 -2.46
CA LEU A 228 6.44 24.62 -1.46
C LEU A 228 6.84 26.04 -1.86
N VAL A 229 5.83 26.90 -2.05
CA VAL A 229 6.01 28.34 -2.23
C VAL A 229 5.78 29.01 -0.88
N ILE A 230 6.86 29.55 -0.32
CA ILE A 230 6.83 30.19 0.99
C ILE A 230 6.48 31.67 0.81
N ASN A 231 5.45 32.13 1.51
CA ASN A 231 5.20 33.56 1.69
C ASN A 231 5.94 34.07 2.94
N GLU A 232 6.99 34.86 2.72
CA GLU A 232 7.85 35.43 3.77
C GLU A 232 7.07 36.18 4.85
N SER A 233 6.03 36.92 4.45
CA SER A 233 5.21 37.69 5.39
C SER A 233 4.36 36.79 6.30
N SER A 234 3.93 35.62 5.82
CA SER A 234 3.07 34.68 6.54
C SER A 234 3.80 33.86 7.60
N LEU A 235 5.11 33.69 7.45
CA LEU A 235 5.97 32.99 8.44
C LEU A 235 6.25 33.82 9.69
N ILE A 236 6.13 35.14 9.59
CA ILE A 236 6.51 36.12 10.62
C ILE A 236 5.27 36.77 11.25
N SER A 237 4.17 36.99 10.52
CA SER A 237 3.04 37.82 10.99
C SER A 237 1.70 37.12 11.24
N SER A 238 1.57 35.81 11.02
CA SER A 238 0.28 35.11 11.19
C SER A 238 -0.06 34.80 12.66
N GLY A 239 -0.16 35.82 13.51
CA GLY A 239 -0.40 35.67 14.94
C GLY A 239 -1.81 35.18 15.31
N GLY A 240 -1.86 34.18 16.21
CA GLY A 240 -2.50 34.28 17.53
C GLY A 240 -3.92 33.75 17.75
N GLY A 241 -4.06 32.46 18.12
CA GLY A 241 -5.32 31.86 18.60
C GLY A 241 -5.34 30.31 18.69
N PRO A 242 -6.38 29.69 19.28
CA PRO A 242 -6.40 28.25 19.60
C PRO A 242 -6.69 27.31 18.41
N SER A 243 -6.88 27.84 17.20
CA SER A 243 -7.16 27.11 15.96
C SER A 243 -6.61 27.91 14.77
N ALA A 244 -6.12 27.24 13.71
CA ALA A 244 -5.33 27.80 12.60
C ALA A 244 -4.00 28.50 12.98
N ASP A 245 -3.94 29.18 14.12
CA ASP A 245 -2.82 30.03 14.51
C ASP A 245 -1.66 29.29 15.22
N ALA A 246 -1.80 27.98 15.46
CA ALA A 246 -0.78 27.13 16.10
C ALA A 246 0.33 26.64 15.14
N ALA A 247 0.41 27.21 13.93
CA ALA A 247 1.23 26.73 12.82
C ALA A 247 2.38 27.69 12.40
N ASN A 248 2.85 28.59 13.28
CA ASN A 248 3.97 29.48 12.97
C ASN A 248 5.07 29.52 14.06
N GLY A 249 6.27 29.95 13.68
CA GLY A 249 7.45 29.96 14.56
C GLY A 249 7.31 30.89 15.79
N ASP A 250 6.71 32.07 15.62
CA ASP A 250 6.63 33.08 16.69
C ASP A 250 5.64 32.69 17.80
N TYR A 251 4.54 31.99 17.49
CA TYR A 251 3.65 31.44 18.51
C TYR A 251 4.39 30.44 19.40
N TRP A 252 5.11 29.48 18.80
CA TRP A 252 5.88 28.48 19.56
C TRP A 252 6.94 29.17 20.42
N TYR A 253 7.71 30.09 19.83
CA TYR A 253 8.78 30.80 20.52
C TYR A 253 8.31 31.51 21.80
N ASN A 254 7.08 32.04 21.80
CA ASN A 254 6.53 32.82 22.91
C ASN A 254 5.68 32.01 23.91
N TYR A 255 4.97 30.97 23.46
CA TYR A 255 3.89 30.36 24.27
C TYR A 255 4.06 28.88 24.59
N ALA A 256 5.01 28.18 23.98
CA ALA A 256 5.17 26.75 24.21
C ALA A 256 6.24 26.41 25.25
N ARG A 257 5.98 25.36 26.04
CA ARG A 257 7.01 24.68 26.83
C ARG A 257 7.99 24.03 25.83
N TRP A 258 9.24 24.51 25.79
CA TRP A 258 10.24 24.29 24.71
C TRP A 258 10.04 25.11 23.43
N GLY A 259 9.48 26.31 23.55
CA GLY A 259 9.15 27.19 22.44
C GLY A 259 10.29 27.47 21.46
N SER A 260 11.51 27.70 21.96
CA SER A 260 12.68 27.95 21.11
C SER A 260 13.12 26.73 20.30
N TYR A 261 12.96 25.52 20.85
CA TYR A 261 13.25 24.27 20.13
C TYR A 261 12.27 24.08 18.94
N TYR A 262 10.97 24.24 19.19
CA TYR A 262 9.96 24.04 18.14
C TYR A 262 9.95 25.16 17.10
N ALA A 263 10.17 26.41 17.52
CA ALA A 263 10.21 27.57 16.62
C ALA A 263 11.38 27.48 15.62
N LEU A 264 12.52 26.94 16.05
CA LEU A 264 13.72 26.84 15.25
C LEU A 264 13.50 26.09 13.93
N GLY A 265 12.69 25.02 13.93
CA GLY A 265 12.36 24.30 12.69
C GLY A 265 11.64 25.15 11.64
N PHE A 266 10.78 26.09 12.06
CA PHE A 266 10.11 27.02 11.15
C PHE A 266 11.11 28.05 10.58
N TYR A 267 11.96 28.60 11.43
CA TYR A 267 12.94 29.60 11.00
C TYR A 267 14.01 29.00 10.08
N ILE A 268 14.50 27.78 10.37
CA ILE A 268 15.47 27.08 9.53
C ILE A 268 14.86 26.72 8.18
N THR A 269 13.62 26.24 8.12
CA THR A 269 12.92 25.96 6.86
C THR A 269 12.87 27.22 5.98
N ALA A 270 12.44 28.33 6.56
CA ALA A 270 12.37 29.61 5.87
C ALA A 270 13.77 30.08 5.43
N TYR A 271 14.77 29.94 6.29
CA TYR A 271 16.14 30.35 6.01
C TYR A 271 16.77 29.51 4.88
N SER A 272 16.47 28.22 4.80
CA SER A 272 17.01 27.31 3.78
C SER A 272 16.28 27.43 2.43
N SER A 273 15.10 28.05 2.39
CA SER A 273 14.34 28.21 1.16
C SER A 273 15.05 29.15 0.16
N PRO A 274 15.21 28.74 -1.10
CA PRO A 274 15.80 29.59 -2.15
C PRO A 274 14.88 30.76 -2.53
N LEU A 275 13.59 30.70 -2.16
CA LEU A 275 12.63 31.77 -2.38
C LEU A 275 12.79 32.91 -1.37
N VAL A 276 13.47 32.66 -0.25
CA VAL A 276 13.71 33.68 0.78
C VAL A 276 15.04 34.37 0.52
N THR A 277 14.96 35.52 -0.14
CA THR A 277 16.16 36.25 -0.57
C THR A 277 16.76 37.12 0.53
N ASP A 278 15.93 37.69 1.41
CA ASP A 278 16.40 38.41 2.60
C ASP A 278 16.29 37.51 3.83
N LYS A 279 17.44 37.09 4.35
CA LYS A 279 17.52 36.19 5.50
C LYS A 279 17.74 36.93 6.82
N THR A 280 17.68 38.25 6.85
CA THR A 280 18.08 39.06 8.02
C THR A 280 17.24 38.75 9.26
N ILE A 281 15.91 38.84 9.16
CA ILE A 281 14.99 38.58 10.29
C ILE A 281 15.08 37.12 10.74
N LEU A 282 15.18 36.19 9.79
CA LEU A 282 15.30 34.77 10.08
C LEU A 282 16.61 34.45 10.80
N SER A 283 17.72 35.06 10.36
CA SER A 283 19.02 34.92 11.01
C SER A 283 18.96 35.39 12.46
N GLN A 284 18.33 36.54 12.71
CA GLN A 284 18.14 37.08 14.06
C GLN A 284 17.29 36.14 14.94
N LYS A 285 16.17 35.62 14.42
CA LYS A 285 15.30 34.69 15.14
C LYS A 285 15.96 33.33 15.43
N ILE A 286 16.76 32.83 14.48
CA ILE A 286 17.57 31.61 14.66
C ILE A 286 18.62 31.83 15.74
N LEU A 287 19.42 32.90 15.64
CA LEU A 287 20.45 33.24 16.63
C LEU A 287 19.87 33.42 18.04
N SER A 288 18.70 34.07 18.15
CA SER A 288 17.98 34.20 19.42
C SER A 288 17.54 32.85 19.99
N SER A 289 17.04 31.95 19.14
CA SER A 289 16.63 30.60 19.53
C SER A 289 17.83 29.74 19.95
N TYR A 290 18.95 29.83 19.22
CA TYR A 290 20.21 29.20 19.61
C TYR A 290 20.69 29.68 20.98
N GLY A 291 20.69 30.99 21.23
CA GLY A 291 21.11 31.54 22.51
C GLY A 291 20.33 30.99 23.70
N LYS A 292 18.99 30.89 23.57
CA LYS A 292 18.13 30.30 24.61
C LYS A 292 18.39 28.81 24.82
N LEU A 293 18.49 28.03 23.74
CA LEU A 293 18.78 26.60 23.82
C LEU A 293 20.15 26.33 24.47
N LEU A 294 21.19 27.09 24.10
CA LEU A 294 22.52 26.94 24.70
C LEU A 294 22.54 27.30 26.18
N ALA A 295 21.80 28.34 26.61
CA ALA A 295 21.72 28.68 28.03
C ALA A 295 21.02 27.59 28.87
N GLU A 296 19.94 27.01 28.34
CA GLU A 296 19.26 25.88 28.96
C GLU A 296 20.17 24.63 29.00
N ALA A 297 20.87 24.34 27.89
CA ALA A 297 21.81 23.24 27.79
C ALA A 297 22.97 23.36 28.79
N ASP A 298 23.57 24.55 28.93
CA ASP A 298 24.64 24.82 29.89
C ASP A 298 24.18 24.62 31.34
N THR A 299 22.94 25.01 31.64
CA THR A 299 22.35 24.81 32.97
C THR A 299 22.22 23.31 33.26
N LEU A 300 21.61 22.56 32.34
CA LEU A 300 21.42 21.12 32.43
C LEU A 300 22.76 20.36 32.53
N ALA A 301 23.78 20.80 31.78
CA ALA A 301 25.12 20.19 31.79
C ALA A 301 25.86 20.34 33.14
N CYS A 302 25.38 21.21 34.02
CA CYS A 302 25.91 21.43 35.37
C CYS A 302 25.14 20.65 36.47
N GLU A 303 23.92 20.15 36.20
CA GLU A 303 23.04 19.59 37.23
C GLU A 303 23.49 18.25 37.82
N SER A 304 24.52 17.62 37.24
CA SER A 304 25.06 16.33 37.71
C SER A 304 24.03 15.21 37.76
N LYS A 305 23.18 15.15 36.73
CA LYS A 305 22.13 14.14 36.54
C LYS A 305 22.15 13.63 35.10
N ASP A 306 21.98 12.33 34.94
CA ASP A 306 22.03 11.61 33.66
C ASP A 306 21.01 12.19 32.67
N SER A 307 19.75 12.32 33.11
CA SER A 307 18.67 12.91 32.31
C SER A 307 18.94 14.36 31.86
N SER A 308 19.69 15.13 32.67
CA SER A 308 20.09 16.49 32.34
C SER A 308 21.21 16.50 31.30
N TYR A 309 22.19 15.58 31.39
CA TYR A 309 23.24 15.43 30.37
C TYR A 309 22.68 15.00 29.02
N ALA A 310 21.75 14.04 28.99
CA ALA A 310 21.07 13.63 27.76
C ALA A 310 20.30 14.78 27.10
N THR A 311 19.60 15.59 27.90
CA THR A 311 18.85 16.75 27.39
C THR A 311 19.78 17.86 26.91
N ALA A 312 20.86 18.14 27.65
CA ALA A 312 21.89 19.10 27.25
C ALA A 312 22.54 18.71 25.91
N ALA A 313 22.96 17.45 25.76
CA ALA A 313 23.52 16.93 24.51
C ALA A 313 22.56 17.12 23.33
N LYS A 314 21.26 16.81 23.50
CA LYS A 314 20.24 17.03 22.46
C LYS A 314 20.11 18.50 22.04
N TYR A 315 20.14 19.43 22.99
CA TYR A 315 20.05 20.86 22.67
C TYR A 315 21.28 21.38 21.94
N TYR A 316 22.49 21.01 22.39
CA TYR A 316 23.72 21.36 21.67
C TYR A 316 23.72 20.79 20.26
N TRP A 317 23.34 19.53 20.10
CA TRP A 317 23.23 18.88 18.79
C TRP A 317 22.24 19.61 17.87
N THR A 318 21.09 20.02 18.41
CA THR A 318 20.06 20.76 17.66
C THR A 318 20.61 22.07 17.10
N VAL A 319 21.44 22.79 17.85
CA VAL A 319 22.12 24.01 17.37
C VAL A 319 23.11 23.68 16.24
N LEU A 320 23.86 22.59 16.37
CA LEU A 320 24.85 22.15 15.36
C LEU A 320 24.23 21.70 14.05
N GLN A 321 22.96 21.28 14.04
CA GLN A 321 22.23 20.87 12.84
C GLN A 321 21.65 22.03 12.01
N GLY A 322 21.56 23.23 12.60
CA GLY A 322 21.04 24.39 11.89
C GLY A 322 22.11 25.18 11.12
N PRO A 323 21.73 26.27 10.41
CA PRO A 323 22.68 27.07 9.65
C PRO A 323 23.77 27.66 10.54
N SER A 324 25.00 27.64 10.05
CA SER A 324 26.16 28.26 10.69
C SER A 324 26.14 29.77 10.47
N LEU A 325 25.41 30.46 11.34
CA LEU A 325 25.26 31.92 11.31
C LEU A 325 26.32 32.64 12.14
N ASP A 326 26.88 31.95 13.14
CA ASP A 326 27.90 32.47 14.05
C ASP A 326 28.83 31.32 14.48
N ALA A 327 30.13 31.48 14.20
CA ALA A 327 31.14 30.48 14.50
C ALA A 327 31.36 30.27 16.00
N SER A 328 31.16 31.31 16.83
CA SER A 328 31.29 31.23 18.29
C SER A 328 30.17 30.40 18.91
N ILE A 329 28.94 30.55 18.41
CA ILE A 329 27.78 29.74 18.81
C ILE A 329 28.00 28.28 18.43
N SER A 330 28.45 28.04 17.19
CA SER A 330 28.73 26.68 16.70
C SER A 330 29.87 26.02 17.50
N GLY A 331 30.93 26.77 17.81
CA GLY A 331 32.04 26.30 18.65
C GLY A 331 31.62 26.00 20.10
N ARG A 332 30.78 26.85 20.70
CA ARG A 332 30.20 26.62 22.03
C ARG A 332 29.32 25.38 22.03
N ALA A 333 28.46 25.22 21.03
CA ALA A 333 27.59 24.06 20.90
C ALA A 333 28.39 22.76 20.75
N ASN A 334 29.43 22.75 19.90
CA ASN A 334 30.30 21.59 19.72
C ASN A 334 31.03 21.19 21.02
N THR A 335 31.63 22.18 21.70
CA THR A 335 32.32 21.95 22.97
C THR A 335 31.37 21.42 24.05
N GLY A 336 30.18 22.03 24.17
CA GLY A 336 29.15 21.60 25.09
C GLY A 336 28.64 20.19 24.78
N TYR A 337 28.39 19.88 23.51
CA TYR A 337 27.97 18.56 23.06
C TYR A 337 28.96 17.47 23.46
N LEU A 338 30.25 17.67 23.16
CA LEU A 338 31.30 16.69 23.48
C LEU A 338 31.45 16.49 24.99
N SER A 339 31.37 17.57 25.78
CA SER A 339 31.42 17.52 27.24
C SER A 339 30.22 16.76 27.82
N ALA A 340 29.01 17.12 27.43
CA ALA A 340 27.78 16.48 27.89
C ALA A 340 27.73 14.99 27.47
N SER A 341 28.12 14.68 26.23
CA SER A 341 28.16 13.31 25.72
C SER A 341 29.20 12.45 26.44
N GLY A 342 30.36 13.01 26.79
CA GLY A 342 31.37 12.31 27.59
C GLY A 342 30.88 11.96 29.00
N LYS A 343 30.17 12.88 29.66
CA LYS A 343 29.54 12.60 30.97
C LYS A 343 28.41 11.58 30.86
N LEU A 344 27.58 11.71 29.83
CA LEU A 344 26.50 10.79 29.54
C LEU A 344 27.01 9.37 29.25
N LEU A 345 28.15 9.23 28.56
CA LEU A 345 28.79 7.95 28.32
C LEU A 345 29.17 7.25 29.63
N ALA A 346 29.74 7.99 30.58
CA ALA A 346 30.12 7.44 31.88
C ALA A 346 28.90 6.95 32.69
N GLU A 347 27.78 7.69 32.66
CA GLU A 347 26.55 7.26 33.32
C GLU A 347 25.90 6.07 32.57
N ALA A 348 25.92 6.06 31.24
CA ALA A 348 25.47 4.92 30.44
C ALA A 348 26.26 3.64 30.77
N ASP A 349 27.58 3.73 30.88
CA ASP A 349 28.46 2.62 31.26
C ASP A 349 28.13 2.11 32.67
N LYS A 350 27.87 3.01 33.62
CA LYS A 350 27.46 2.65 34.99
C LYS A 350 26.09 1.97 35.03
N LEU A 351 25.12 2.48 34.28
CA LEU A 351 23.79 1.87 34.12
C LEU A 351 23.89 0.47 33.46
N ALA A 352 24.77 0.35 32.46
CA ALA A 352 25.04 -0.92 31.79
C ALA A 352 25.72 -1.94 32.73
N LEU A 353 26.55 -1.48 33.67
CA LEU A 353 27.18 -2.31 34.70
C LEU A 353 26.21 -2.74 35.80
N ASP A 354 25.32 -1.86 36.26
CA ASP A 354 24.24 -2.20 37.21
C ASP A 354 23.39 -3.37 36.71
N GLY A 355 23.12 -3.39 35.40
CA GLY A 355 22.58 -4.57 34.71
C GLY A 355 21.12 -4.90 35.02
N THR A 356 20.41 -4.05 35.77
CA THR A 356 18.99 -4.23 36.04
C THR A 356 18.16 -3.86 34.80
N GLY A 357 16.98 -4.48 34.65
CA GLY A 357 16.08 -4.16 33.53
C GLY A 357 15.88 -2.65 33.33
N PRO A 358 15.52 -1.86 34.35
CA PRO A 358 15.42 -0.40 34.23
C PRO A 358 16.74 0.29 33.87
N SER A 359 17.88 -0.10 34.46
CA SER A 359 19.17 0.54 34.18
C SER A 359 19.62 0.29 32.73
N LEU A 360 19.46 -0.93 32.23
CA LEU A 360 19.76 -1.29 30.84
C LEU A 360 18.94 -0.45 29.86
N LYS A 361 17.67 -0.16 30.17
CA LYS A 361 16.80 0.67 29.31
C LYS A 361 17.27 2.11 29.24
N SER A 362 17.66 2.67 30.38
CA SER A 362 18.26 4.02 30.43
C SER A 362 19.59 4.05 29.67
N ALA A 363 20.45 3.04 29.84
CA ALA A 363 21.70 2.93 29.11
C ALA A 363 21.50 2.89 27.57
N VAL A 364 20.49 2.18 27.07
CA VAL A 364 20.13 2.19 25.64
C VAL A 364 19.82 3.62 25.16
N GLN A 365 19.04 4.39 25.93
CA GLN A 365 18.67 5.76 25.57
C GLN A 365 19.89 6.70 25.55
N ASP A 366 20.78 6.53 26.52
CA ASP A 366 21.96 7.37 26.68
C ASP A 366 22.98 7.11 25.57
N TYR A 367 23.32 5.84 25.29
CA TYR A 367 24.18 5.50 24.15
C TYR A 367 23.58 5.96 22.82
N SER A 368 22.27 5.78 22.63
CA SER A 368 21.59 6.23 21.40
C SER A 368 21.65 7.76 21.23
N THR A 369 21.61 8.51 22.34
CA THR A 369 21.76 9.97 22.30
C THR A 369 23.16 10.39 21.86
N ILE A 370 24.21 9.69 22.34
CA ILE A 370 25.61 9.98 21.97
C ILE A 370 25.85 9.71 20.48
N LEU A 371 25.27 8.64 19.95
CA LEU A 371 25.43 8.24 18.54
C LEU A 371 24.87 9.26 17.54
N GLN A 372 24.02 10.21 17.97
CA GLN A 372 23.52 11.27 17.09
C GLN A 372 24.66 12.11 16.50
N GLY A 373 25.69 12.41 17.31
CA GLY A 373 26.84 13.21 16.93
C GLY A 373 28.13 12.41 16.71
N GLU A 374 28.03 11.15 16.30
CA GLU A 374 29.18 10.28 16.02
C GLU A 374 30.20 10.93 15.07
N SER A 375 29.72 11.68 14.06
CA SER A 375 30.60 12.38 13.10
C SER A 375 31.45 13.48 13.72
N LEU A 376 31.11 13.99 14.90
CA LEU A 376 31.89 15.01 15.61
C LEU A 376 33.06 14.41 16.38
N ASN A 377 32.95 13.15 16.83
CA ASN A 377 34.00 12.46 17.56
C ASN A 377 33.83 10.93 17.42
N GLY A 378 34.63 10.34 16.52
CA GLY A 378 34.57 8.91 16.24
C GLY A 378 34.92 8.01 17.44
N ASP A 379 35.79 8.45 18.35
CA ASP A 379 36.15 7.66 19.54
C ASP A 379 34.97 7.55 20.52
N LEU A 380 34.25 8.65 20.76
CA LEU A 380 33.01 8.63 21.55
C LEU A 380 31.93 7.76 20.88
N GLY A 381 31.79 7.86 19.57
CA GLY A 381 30.86 7.04 18.80
C GLY A 381 31.14 5.55 18.91
N GLU A 382 32.39 5.12 18.69
CA GLU A 382 32.78 3.71 18.79
C GLU A 382 32.60 3.14 20.21
N LYS A 383 32.90 3.93 21.24
CA LYS A 383 32.63 3.54 22.64
C LYS A 383 31.13 3.35 22.89
N ALA A 384 30.30 4.27 22.42
CA ALA A 384 28.85 4.18 22.57
C ALA A 384 28.26 2.97 21.81
N LYS A 385 28.72 2.67 20.59
CA LYS A 385 28.31 1.47 19.85
C LYS A 385 28.66 0.19 20.61
N LYS A 386 29.89 0.10 21.11
CA LYS A 386 30.36 -1.07 21.87
C LYS A 386 29.52 -1.28 23.14
N GLY A 387 29.27 -0.21 23.89
CA GLY A 387 28.44 -0.24 25.09
C GLY A 387 27.00 -0.67 24.78
N LEU A 388 26.38 -0.05 23.77
CA LEU A 388 25.02 -0.36 23.33
C LEU A 388 24.87 -1.82 22.88
N LEU A 389 25.82 -2.35 22.12
CA LEU A 389 25.84 -3.77 21.73
C LEU A 389 25.88 -4.70 22.94
N GLY A 390 26.67 -4.35 23.97
CA GLY A 390 26.71 -5.09 25.22
C GLY A 390 25.38 -5.06 25.97
N VAL A 391 24.72 -3.90 26.04
CA VAL A 391 23.41 -3.74 26.68
C VAL A 391 22.32 -4.51 25.94
N TYR A 392 22.31 -4.52 24.61
CA TYR A 392 21.36 -5.31 23.82
C TYR A 392 21.45 -6.79 24.13
N ASN A 393 22.66 -7.35 24.20
CA ASN A 393 22.82 -8.77 24.56
C ASN A 393 22.22 -9.06 25.95
N LYS A 394 22.51 -8.21 26.95
CA LYS A 394 21.95 -8.37 28.31
C LYS A 394 20.43 -8.28 28.33
N LEU A 395 19.83 -7.33 27.59
CA LEU A 395 18.38 -7.20 27.49
C LEU A 395 17.73 -8.41 26.82
N LEU A 396 18.33 -8.95 25.76
CA LEU A 396 17.81 -10.16 25.09
C LEU A 396 17.92 -11.40 25.98
N ASP A 397 19.01 -11.54 26.73
CA ASP A 397 19.18 -12.65 27.66
C ASP A 397 18.15 -12.59 28.81
N GLU A 398 17.83 -11.39 29.29
CA GLU A 398 16.78 -11.21 30.30
C GLU A 398 15.37 -11.43 29.73
N ALA A 399 15.12 -10.94 28.52
CA ALA A 399 13.86 -11.17 27.81
C ALA A 399 13.61 -12.65 27.58
N ASP A 400 14.63 -13.41 27.16
CA ASP A 400 14.54 -14.86 26.95
C ASP A 400 14.22 -15.59 28.27
N LYS A 401 14.84 -15.20 29.39
CA LYS A 401 14.51 -15.76 30.72
C LYS A 401 13.07 -15.48 31.12
N LEU A 402 12.61 -14.25 30.94
CA LEU A 402 11.23 -13.84 31.25
C LEU A 402 10.21 -14.57 30.37
N ALA A 403 10.52 -14.76 29.08
CA ALA A 403 9.68 -15.51 28.15
C ALA A 403 9.54 -16.99 28.55
N LEU A 404 10.62 -17.61 29.07
CA LEU A 404 10.59 -18.99 29.55
C LEU A 404 9.67 -19.21 30.76
N LEU A 405 9.39 -18.18 31.56
CA LEU A 405 8.44 -18.26 32.67
C LEU A 405 6.97 -18.40 32.21
N GLY A 406 6.66 -17.94 30.99
CA GLY A 406 5.38 -18.19 30.31
C GLY A 406 4.14 -17.52 30.90
N THR A 407 4.24 -16.75 31.99
CA THR A 407 3.11 -16.00 32.56
C THR A 407 2.79 -14.77 31.72
N ASP A 408 1.53 -14.29 31.75
CA ASP A 408 1.15 -13.06 31.04
C ASP A 408 2.03 -11.86 31.43
N SER A 409 2.34 -11.75 32.73
CA SER A 409 3.18 -10.67 33.25
C SER A 409 4.64 -10.79 32.82
N SER A 410 5.20 -12.01 32.80
CA SER A 410 6.58 -12.24 32.35
C SER A 410 6.71 -12.08 30.84
N ASN A 411 5.74 -12.58 30.06
CA ASN A 411 5.66 -12.39 28.61
C ASN A 411 5.52 -10.90 28.24
N ALA A 412 4.69 -10.14 28.96
CA ALA A 412 4.55 -8.70 28.76
C ALA A 412 5.86 -7.93 29.05
N ASN A 413 6.63 -8.36 30.05
CA ASN A 413 7.92 -7.74 30.36
C ASN A 413 9.02 -8.16 29.37
N ALA A 414 9.09 -9.44 29.00
CA ALA A 414 9.95 -9.94 27.93
C ALA A 414 9.70 -9.19 26.62
N ALA A 415 8.43 -9.00 26.25
CA ALA A 415 8.04 -8.23 25.08
C ALA A 415 8.58 -6.79 25.11
N LYS A 416 8.56 -6.11 26.27
CA LYS A 416 9.14 -4.76 26.40
C LYS A 416 10.64 -4.75 26.14
N ASP A 417 11.36 -5.76 26.62
CA ASP A 417 12.82 -5.83 26.52
C ASP A 417 13.26 -6.18 25.09
N TYR A 418 12.60 -7.15 24.45
CA TYR A 418 12.75 -7.40 23.02
C TYR A 418 12.46 -6.15 22.18
N LEU A 419 11.39 -5.44 22.52
CA LEU A 419 10.99 -4.23 21.79
C LEU A 419 12.11 -3.19 21.82
N ILE A 420 12.74 -2.95 22.96
CA ILE A 420 13.78 -1.92 23.11
C ILE A 420 14.99 -2.18 22.22
N VAL A 421 15.43 -3.44 22.11
CA VAL A 421 16.50 -3.83 21.19
C VAL A 421 16.05 -3.69 19.72
N GLN A 422 14.78 -3.95 19.45
CA GLN A 422 14.18 -3.80 18.13
C GLN A 422 14.06 -2.32 17.70
N GLN A 423 13.79 -1.37 18.60
CA GLN A 423 13.60 0.05 18.27
C GLN A 423 14.89 0.88 18.22
N GLY A 424 15.97 0.41 18.85
CA GLY A 424 17.21 1.17 18.94
C GLY A 424 18.08 1.08 17.67
N PRO A 425 19.22 1.80 17.63
CA PRO A 425 20.16 1.76 16.51
C PRO A 425 20.56 0.33 16.12
N MET A 426 20.46 -0.01 14.83
CA MET A 426 20.84 -1.34 14.32
C MET A 426 22.36 -1.46 14.22
N LEU A 427 22.97 -2.09 15.23
CA LEU A 427 24.40 -2.38 15.25
C LEU A 427 24.73 -3.80 14.77
N ASP A 428 23.80 -4.74 14.95
CA ASP A 428 23.92 -6.14 14.57
C ASP A 428 22.53 -6.68 14.14
N ALA A 429 22.42 -7.06 12.87
CA ALA A 429 21.17 -7.56 12.29
C ALA A 429 20.67 -8.86 12.95
N THR A 430 21.58 -9.68 13.50
CA THR A 430 21.23 -10.95 14.15
C THR A 430 20.53 -10.73 15.49
N LEU A 431 20.98 -9.73 16.28
CA LEU A 431 20.34 -9.35 17.54
C LEU A 431 18.95 -8.75 17.31
N THR A 432 18.82 -7.91 16.28
CA THR A 432 17.51 -7.35 15.89
C THR A 432 16.54 -8.46 15.46
N GLU A 433 17.00 -9.47 14.71
CA GLU A 433 16.15 -10.60 14.32
C GLU A 433 15.80 -11.50 15.53
N ARG A 434 16.74 -11.75 16.45
CA ARG A 434 16.47 -12.45 17.73
C ARG A 434 15.39 -11.73 18.53
N ALA A 435 15.50 -10.40 18.67
CA ALA A 435 14.53 -9.56 19.36
C ALA A 435 13.12 -9.67 18.74
N LYS A 436 13.05 -9.58 17.41
CA LYS A 436 11.79 -9.68 16.66
C LYS A 436 11.12 -11.04 16.83
N ILE A 437 11.86 -12.14 16.76
CA ILE A 437 11.32 -13.49 16.98
C ILE A 437 10.82 -13.63 18.43
N GLY A 438 11.59 -13.17 19.41
CA GLY A 438 11.21 -13.21 20.82
C GLY A 438 9.92 -12.43 21.09
N TYR A 439 9.82 -11.20 20.59
CA TYR A 439 8.63 -10.35 20.71
C TYR A 439 7.37 -11.01 20.13
N GLN A 440 7.49 -11.67 18.97
CA GLN A 440 6.36 -12.36 18.35
C GLN A 440 5.87 -13.55 19.18
N LYS A 441 6.79 -14.28 19.82
CA LYS A 441 6.45 -15.42 20.68
C LYS A 441 5.77 -15.00 21.97
N THR A 442 6.17 -13.88 22.56
CA THR A 442 5.62 -13.40 23.84
C THR A 442 4.35 -12.55 23.69
N ASN A 443 4.09 -12.03 22.49
CA ASN A 443 2.91 -11.21 22.18
C ASN A 443 1.83 -11.95 21.35
N GLY A 444 2.07 -13.22 21.00
CA GLY A 444 1.07 -14.10 20.37
C GLY A 444 0.38 -14.99 21.40
N ALA A 445 -0.94 -15.22 21.24
CA ALA A 445 -1.67 -16.19 22.04
C ALA A 445 -1.00 -17.58 21.90
N VAL A 446 -0.41 -18.06 23.00
CA VAL A 446 0.29 -19.34 23.05
C VAL A 446 -0.74 -20.47 23.06
N SER A 447 -0.70 -21.34 22.05
CA SER A 447 -1.17 -22.72 22.20
C SER A 447 -0.24 -23.40 23.20
N ASN A 448 -0.77 -23.78 24.37
CA ASN A 448 -0.03 -24.51 25.40
C ASN A 448 0.65 -25.76 24.82
N PRO A 449 1.87 -26.13 25.28
CA PRO A 449 2.42 -27.46 25.03
C PRO A 449 1.67 -28.50 25.87
N ASP A 450 1.35 -29.64 25.27
CA ASP A 450 0.62 -30.75 25.90
C ASP A 450 1.33 -31.30 27.15
N PRO A 451 0.59 -31.70 28.20
CA PRO A 451 1.16 -32.35 29.37
C PRO A 451 1.57 -33.81 29.05
N VAL A 452 2.75 -34.21 29.54
CA VAL A 452 3.26 -35.58 29.47
C VAL A 452 2.36 -36.51 30.30
N PRO A 453 1.83 -37.62 29.75
CA PRO A 453 0.95 -38.51 30.51
C PRO A 453 1.74 -39.51 31.38
N THR A 454 1.30 -39.68 32.62
CA THR A 454 1.72 -40.72 33.57
C THR A 454 0.87 -41.99 33.35
N PRO A 455 1.40 -43.23 33.51
CA PRO A 455 0.66 -44.44 33.17
C PRO A 455 -0.28 -44.87 34.31
N ILE A 456 -1.55 -45.17 33.99
CA ILE A 456 -2.55 -45.76 34.89
C ILE A 456 -3.32 -46.87 34.12
N PRO A 457 -3.73 -47.98 34.78
CA PRO A 457 -3.80 -49.30 34.17
C PRO A 457 -5.15 -49.61 33.49
N THR A 458 -5.08 -50.64 32.67
CA THR A 458 -6.12 -51.23 31.81
C THR A 458 -7.38 -51.67 32.57
N PRO A 459 -8.59 -51.40 32.03
CA PRO A 459 -9.73 -52.28 32.19
C PRO A 459 -10.24 -52.90 30.88
N THR A 460 -10.76 -54.11 31.05
CA THR A 460 -11.37 -55.15 30.19
C THR A 460 -12.37 -54.65 29.12
N PRO A 461 -12.53 -55.36 27.97
CA PRO A 461 -13.14 -54.80 26.76
C PRO A 461 -14.68 -54.79 26.75
N THR A 462 -15.22 -53.77 26.09
CA THR A 462 -16.63 -53.59 25.68
C THR A 462 -16.68 -53.68 24.13
N PRO A 463 -17.73 -54.26 23.51
CA PRO A 463 -17.73 -54.66 22.10
C PRO A 463 -17.49 -53.53 21.10
N THR A 464 -16.75 -53.87 20.05
CA THR A 464 -16.31 -53.02 18.93
C THR A 464 -17.49 -52.52 18.09
N PRO A 465 -17.71 -51.20 17.95
CA PRO A 465 -18.56 -50.66 16.89
C PRO A 465 -17.83 -50.74 15.55
N THR A 466 -18.57 -51.08 14.50
CA THR A 466 -18.14 -51.11 13.10
C THR A 466 -17.36 -49.82 12.74
N PRO A 467 -16.20 -49.90 12.06
CA PRO A 467 -15.40 -48.73 11.75
C PRO A 467 -16.17 -47.81 10.80
N THR A 468 -16.51 -46.61 11.29
CA THR A 468 -16.93 -45.49 10.45
C THR A 468 -15.77 -45.16 9.51
N PRO A 469 -15.98 -45.02 8.18
CA PRO A 469 -14.92 -44.64 7.27
C PRO A 469 -14.29 -43.32 7.73
N GLN A 470 -12.97 -43.31 7.85
CA GLN A 470 -12.21 -42.16 8.31
C GLN A 470 -12.39 -41.01 7.30
N PRO A 471 -12.71 -39.77 7.75
CA PRO A 471 -12.93 -38.66 6.84
C PRO A 471 -11.68 -38.40 5.98
N VAL A 472 -11.87 -38.21 4.68
CA VAL A 472 -10.79 -37.96 3.73
C VAL A 472 -10.25 -36.56 3.99
N VAL A 473 -9.07 -36.46 4.60
CA VAL A 473 -8.39 -35.18 4.82
C VAL A 473 -7.78 -34.71 3.49
N PRO A 474 -8.10 -33.50 3.01
CA PRO A 474 -7.54 -33.01 1.75
C PRO A 474 -6.03 -32.78 1.85
N SER A 475 -5.29 -33.14 0.80
CA SER A 475 -3.87 -32.79 0.67
C SER A 475 -3.72 -31.30 0.44
N ILE A 476 -2.98 -30.61 1.31
CA ILE A 476 -2.73 -29.18 1.22
C ILE A 476 -1.34 -28.94 0.62
N ILE A 477 -1.29 -28.17 -0.47
CA ILE A 477 -0.05 -27.78 -1.14
C ILE A 477 0.01 -26.26 -1.22
N ARG A 478 0.94 -25.67 -0.46
CA ARG A 478 1.21 -24.24 -0.55
C ARG A 478 2.29 -23.96 -1.59
N LEU A 479 1.98 -23.12 -2.57
CA LEU A 479 2.90 -22.65 -3.61
C LEU A 479 3.16 -21.17 -3.37
N SER A 480 4.34 -20.84 -2.87
CA SER A 480 4.68 -19.48 -2.47
C SER A 480 6.17 -19.22 -2.54
N GLY A 481 6.58 -18.00 -2.84
CA GLY A 481 7.94 -17.52 -2.65
C GLY A 481 7.99 -16.21 -1.86
N ILE A 482 9.19 -15.64 -1.71
CA ILE A 482 9.39 -14.38 -0.98
C ILE A 482 8.76 -13.22 -1.77
N ARG A 483 8.84 -13.26 -3.10
CA ARG A 483 8.24 -12.29 -4.02
C ARG A 483 7.14 -12.96 -4.84
N ALA A 484 6.28 -12.14 -5.46
CA ALA A 484 5.22 -12.65 -6.34
C ALA A 484 5.78 -13.36 -7.58
N GLU A 485 6.93 -12.93 -8.09
CA GLU A 485 7.66 -13.61 -9.16
C GLU A 485 8.07 -15.02 -8.72
N ASP A 486 8.58 -15.16 -7.49
CA ASP A 486 8.99 -16.45 -6.93
C ASP A 486 7.76 -17.37 -6.72
N THR A 487 6.62 -16.82 -6.28
CA THR A 487 5.36 -17.55 -6.22
C THR A 487 4.93 -18.02 -7.62
N ALA A 488 5.01 -17.16 -8.65
CA ALA A 488 4.68 -17.53 -10.02
C ALA A 488 5.61 -18.64 -10.56
N ILE A 489 6.90 -18.63 -10.20
CA ILE A 489 7.85 -19.70 -10.51
C ILE A 489 7.43 -21.01 -9.82
N ASN A 490 7.08 -20.98 -8.54
CA ASN A 490 6.65 -22.19 -7.81
C ASN A 490 5.32 -22.74 -8.34
N ILE A 491 4.41 -21.88 -8.78
CA ILE A 491 3.19 -22.26 -9.51
C ILE A 491 3.54 -22.94 -10.83
N SER A 492 4.47 -22.37 -11.58
CA SER A 492 4.97 -22.94 -12.84
C SER A 492 5.59 -24.33 -12.64
N GLN A 493 6.43 -24.50 -11.62
CA GLN A 493 7.06 -25.79 -11.30
C GLN A 493 6.05 -26.86 -10.87
N ALA A 494 4.96 -26.48 -10.20
CA ALA A 494 3.90 -27.39 -9.81
C ALA A 494 3.01 -27.82 -10.98
N GLY A 495 2.79 -26.92 -11.96
CA GLY A 495 1.90 -27.18 -13.10
C GLY A 495 2.60 -27.76 -14.33
N TRP A 496 3.88 -27.45 -14.54
CA TRP A 496 4.60 -27.75 -15.77
C TRP A 496 5.93 -28.44 -15.48
N ALA A 497 6.10 -29.65 -16.01
CA ALA A 497 7.35 -30.39 -15.96
C ALA A 497 8.47 -29.70 -16.78
N ASP A 498 9.71 -30.11 -16.56
CA ASP A 498 10.84 -29.61 -17.33
C ASP A 498 10.62 -29.86 -18.84
N ASN A 499 10.95 -28.88 -19.66
CA ASN A 499 10.77 -28.91 -21.12
C ASN A 499 9.33 -29.19 -21.60
N SER A 500 8.31 -28.95 -20.75
CA SER A 500 6.91 -29.22 -21.11
C SER A 500 6.14 -28.02 -21.67
N SER A 501 6.73 -26.81 -21.63
CA SER A 501 6.05 -25.60 -22.09
C SER A 501 6.91 -24.79 -23.08
N PRO A 502 6.74 -25.01 -24.39
CA PRO A 502 7.48 -24.26 -25.41
C PRO A 502 7.08 -22.77 -25.47
N VAL A 503 5.99 -22.39 -24.80
CA VAL A 503 5.44 -21.04 -24.75
C VAL A 503 5.29 -20.58 -23.30
N VAL A 504 5.53 -19.29 -23.03
CA VAL A 504 5.28 -18.65 -21.72
C VAL A 504 4.60 -17.31 -21.92
N LEU A 505 3.67 -16.94 -21.03
CA LEU A 505 3.17 -15.57 -20.94
C LEU A 505 3.95 -14.82 -19.87
N LEU A 506 4.37 -13.59 -20.18
CA LEU A 506 5.11 -12.72 -19.27
C LEU A 506 4.33 -11.43 -19.03
N ALA A 507 3.97 -11.18 -17.78
CA ALA A 507 3.27 -9.99 -17.35
C ALA A 507 4.09 -9.22 -16.29
N ARG A 508 3.74 -7.94 -16.08
CA ARG A 508 4.35 -7.14 -15.01
C ARG A 508 3.76 -7.51 -13.65
N VAL A 509 4.59 -7.48 -12.61
CA VAL A 509 4.21 -7.86 -11.24
C VAL A 509 3.41 -6.79 -10.49
N ASP A 510 3.62 -5.53 -10.81
CA ASP A 510 3.18 -4.37 -10.01
C ASP A 510 1.86 -3.74 -10.49
N ARG A 511 1.29 -4.25 -11.59
CA ARG A 511 -0.03 -3.85 -12.13
C ARG A 511 -0.73 -5.02 -12.81
N PHE A 512 -2.06 -5.07 -12.71
CA PHE A 512 -2.85 -6.22 -13.15
C PHE A 512 -3.52 -6.07 -14.52
N GLN A 513 -3.81 -4.84 -14.95
CA GLN A 513 -4.87 -4.58 -15.93
C GLN A 513 -4.66 -5.33 -17.26
N ASP A 514 -3.45 -5.30 -17.81
CA ASP A 514 -3.13 -5.93 -19.11
C ASP A 514 -3.22 -7.46 -19.05
N ALA A 515 -2.97 -8.06 -17.88
CA ALA A 515 -2.86 -9.50 -17.70
C ALA A 515 -4.16 -10.17 -17.22
N LEU A 516 -5.19 -9.41 -16.83
CA LEU A 516 -6.45 -9.98 -16.32
C LEU A 516 -7.12 -10.94 -17.33
N ALA A 517 -7.02 -10.64 -18.62
CA ALA A 517 -7.60 -11.46 -19.68
C ALA A 517 -6.69 -12.61 -20.15
N ALA A 518 -5.49 -12.78 -19.57
CA ALA A 518 -4.47 -13.66 -20.12
C ALA A 518 -4.67 -15.14 -19.79
N ALA A 519 -5.38 -15.50 -18.71
CA ALA A 519 -5.52 -16.88 -18.27
C ALA A 519 -6.14 -17.81 -19.35
N PRO A 520 -7.20 -17.40 -20.07
CA PRO A 520 -7.74 -18.23 -21.15
C PRO A 520 -6.78 -18.43 -22.33
N LEU A 521 -5.98 -17.42 -22.67
CA LEU A 521 -4.92 -17.57 -23.67
C LEU A 521 -3.81 -18.51 -23.17
N ALA A 522 -3.41 -18.39 -21.90
CA ALA A 522 -2.44 -19.27 -21.26
C ALA A 522 -2.89 -20.75 -21.34
N LYS A 523 -4.16 -21.05 -21.02
CA LYS A 523 -4.73 -22.39 -21.14
C LYS A 523 -4.76 -22.89 -22.59
N LYS A 524 -5.19 -22.06 -23.54
CA LYS A 524 -5.18 -22.40 -24.98
C LYS A 524 -3.78 -22.80 -25.46
N LEU A 525 -2.76 -22.08 -24.98
CA LEU A 525 -1.36 -22.30 -25.33
C LEU A 525 -0.67 -23.36 -24.45
N LYS A 526 -1.37 -23.91 -23.45
CA LYS A 526 -0.83 -24.79 -22.40
C LYS A 526 0.41 -24.20 -21.71
N ALA A 527 0.43 -22.88 -21.54
CA ALA A 527 1.58 -22.11 -21.06
C ALA A 527 1.36 -21.56 -19.65
N PRO A 528 2.41 -21.45 -18.82
CA PRO A 528 2.33 -20.71 -17.56
C PRO A 528 2.33 -19.20 -17.80
N LEU A 529 1.84 -18.47 -16.79
CA LEU A 529 1.97 -17.01 -16.71
C LEU A 529 3.00 -16.68 -15.63
N LEU A 530 4.14 -16.15 -16.06
CA LEU A 530 5.21 -15.66 -15.19
C LEU A 530 5.12 -14.14 -15.01
N LEU A 531 5.69 -13.65 -13.92
CA LEU A 531 5.68 -12.24 -13.55
C LEU A 531 7.09 -11.66 -13.59
N THR A 532 7.21 -10.37 -13.91
CA THR A 532 8.49 -9.67 -13.91
C THR A 532 8.35 -8.19 -13.54
N SER A 533 9.45 -7.56 -13.15
CA SER A 533 9.51 -6.10 -13.00
C SER A 533 9.27 -5.42 -14.34
N PRO A 534 8.56 -4.27 -14.39
CA PRO A 534 8.36 -3.55 -15.64
C PRO A 534 9.67 -3.02 -16.24
N TYR A 535 10.75 -2.93 -15.45
CA TYR A 535 12.02 -2.31 -15.84
C TYR A 535 13.13 -3.31 -16.15
N GLN A 536 13.06 -4.54 -15.65
CA GLN A 536 14.15 -5.51 -15.78
C GLN A 536 13.63 -6.94 -15.69
N LEU A 537 14.11 -7.80 -16.59
CA LEU A 537 13.83 -9.23 -16.53
C LEU A 537 14.60 -9.85 -15.36
N ASP A 538 13.87 -10.42 -14.42
CA ASP A 538 14.45 -11.12 -13.27
C ASP A 538 15.19 -12.39 -13.72
N THR A 539 16.38 -12.62 -13.17
CA THR A 539 17.21 -13.77 -13.53
C THR A 539 16.54 -15.10 -13.17
N ALA A 540 15.82 -15.21 -12.05
CA ALA A 540 15.12 -16.42 -11.66
C ALA A 540 13.95 -16.71 -12.61
N VAL A 541 13.25 -15.69 -13.06
CA VAL A 541 12.19 -15.81 -14.08
C VAL A 541 12.77 -16.29 -15.41
N LEU A 542 13.93 -15.75 -15.81
CA LEU A 542 14.64 -16.23 -16.99
C LEU A 542 15.08 -17.70 -16.86
N GLN A 543 15.54 -18.13 -15.67
CA GLN A 543 15.89 -19.53 -15.45
C GLN A 543 14.67 -20.45 -15.49
N GLU A 544 13.53 -20.01 -14.96
CA GLU A 544 12.28 -20.76 -15.05
C GLU A 544 11.82 -20.91 -16.52
N MET A 545 11.94 -19.86 -17.33
CA MET A 545 11.70 -19.97 -18.78
C MET A 545 12.62 -21.00 -19.46
N LYS A 546 13.89 -21.08 -19.04
CA LYS A 546 14.82 -22.09 -19.56
C LYS A 546 14.43 -23.50 -19.13
N ARG A 547 14.08 -23.70 -17.85
CA ARG A 547 13.60 -24.99 -17.30
C ARG A 547 12.38 -25.51 -18.06
N LEU A 548 11.43 -24.62 -18.37
CA LEU A 548 10.23 -24.93 -19.13
C LEU A 548 10.48 -25.32 -20.59
N GLY A 549 11.67 -25.02 -21.12
CA GLY A 549 11.99 -25.21 -22.54
C GLY A 549 11.30 -24.18 -23.44
N SER A 550 11.12 -22.94 -22.99
CA SER A 550 10.34 -21.87 -23.63
C SER A 550 10.85 -21.38 -25.00
N GLY A 551 11.73 -22.14 -25.66
CA GLY A 551 12.46 -21.73 -26.86
C GLY A 551 11.59 -21.46 -28.08
N SER A 552 10.28 -21.68 -28.04
CA SER A 552 9.39 -21.35 -29.15
C SER A 552 8.81 -19.94 -29.10
N LYS A 553 8.32 -19.47 -27.93
CA LYS A 553 7.80 -18.10 -27.82
C LYS A 553 7.53 -17.60 -26.40
N VAL A 554 7.86 -16.33 -26.14
CA VAL A 554 7.38 -15.57 -24.98
C VAL A 554 6.33 -14.54 -25.41
N TYR A 555 5.12 -14.63 -24.86
CA TYR A 555 4.09 -13.62 -25.05
C TYR A 555 4.20 -12.55 -23.96
N VAL A 556 4.69 -11.37 -24.33
CA VAL A 556 4.81 -10.23 -23.43
C VAL A 556 3.48 -9.49 -23.41
N ILE A 557 2.80 -9.50 -22.26
CA ILE A 557 1.46 -8.94 -22.11
C ILE A 557 1.56 -7.49 -21.62
N GLY A 558 1.07 -6.56 -22.45
CA GLY A 558 1.10 -5.11 -22.22
C GLY A 558 2.12 -4.37 -23.10
N GLY A 559 1.89 -3.06 -23.27
CA GLY A 559 2.70 -2.18 -24.13
C GLY A 559 4.10 -1.88 -23.57
N GLU A 560 4.91 -1.08 -24.28
CA GLU A 560 6.22 -0.62 -23.76
C GLU A 560 6.11 0.33 -22.55
N GLY A 561 4.95 0.96 -22.36
CA GLY A 561 4.60 1.65 -21.12
C GLY A 561 4.49 0.68 -19.93
N ALA A 562 4.09 -0.56 -20.20
CA ALA A 562 3.87 -1.60 -19.19
C ALA A 562 5.15 -2.41 -18.89
N ILE A 563 5.80 -2.92 -19.94
CA ILE A 563 7.03 -3.72 -19.85
C ILE A 563 8.05 -3.10 -20.80
N LYS A 564 9.11 -2.50 -20.24
CA LYS A 564 10.11 -1.71 -20.95
C LYS A 564 10.95 -2.56 -21.90
N LYS A 565 11.57 -1.89 -22.88
CA LYS A 565 12.48 -2.51 -23.86
C LYS A 565 13.63 -3.27 -23.19
N THR A 566 14.09 -2.83 -22.03
CA THR A 566 15.13 -3.52 -21.24
C THR A 566 14.78 -4.97 -20.93
N VAL A 567 13.51 -5.28 -20.64
CA VAL A 567 13.03 -6.65 -20.43
C VAL A 567 13.09 -7.46 -21.74
N THR A 568 12.56 -6.91 -22.83
CA THR A 568 12.55 -7.61 -24.12
C THR A 568 13.94 -7.76 -24.73
N ASN A 569 14.86 -6.82 -24.49
CA ASN A 569 16.25 -6.93 -24.88
C ASN A 569 16.94 -8.09 -24.14
N ALA A 570 16.61 -8.30 -22.87
CA ALA A 570 17.12 -9.45 -22.11
C ALA A 570 16.57 -10.79 -22.65
N LEU A 571 15.31 -10.83 -23.11
CA LEU A 571 14.75 -12.00 -23.80
C LEU A 571 15.52 -12.29 -25.10
N THR A 572 15.75 -11.27 -25.94
CA THR A 572 16.54 -11.39 -27.17
C THR A 572 17.96 -11.87 -26.88
N ALA A 573 18.63 -11.28 -25.89
CA ALA A 573 19.99 -11.67 -25.49
C ALA A 573 20.06 -13.12 -24.97
N ALA A 574 18.96 -13.65 -24.42
CA ALA A 574 18.83 -15.03 -24.01
C ALA A 574 18.36 -15.98 -25.13
N ASN A 575 18.27 -15.50 -26.38
CA ASN A 575 17.73 -16.23 -27.53
C ASN A 575 16.30 -16.75 -27.33
N LEU A 576 15.49 -16.00 -26.58
CA LEU A 576 14.06 -16.28 -26.40
C LEU A 576 13.25 -15.38 -27.34
N PRO A 577 12.65 -15.93 -28.43
CA PRO A 577 11.80 -15.14 -29.31
C PRO A 577 10.55 -14.68 -28.55
N PHE A 578 10.16 -13.42 -28.74
CA PHE A 578 8.97 -12.87 -28.07
C PHE A 578 7.99 -12.22 -29.05
N GLU A 579 6.73 -12.19 -28.67
CA GLU A 579 5.67 -11.42 -29.32
C GLU A 579 4.96 -10.60 -28.25
N ARG A 580 4.77 -9.30 -28.50
CA ARG A 580 4.03 -8.43 -27.59
C ARG A 580 2.55 -8.46 -27.95
N ILE A 581 1.69 -8.68 -26.96
CA ILE A 581 0.23 -8.53 -27.08
C ILE A 581 -0.16 -7.32 -26.25
N SER A 582 -0.62 -6.26 -26.91
CA SER A 582 -0.92 -4.98 -26.27
C SER A 582 -1.84 -4.11 -27.11
N GLY A 583 -2.58 -3.24 -26.47
CA GLY A 583 -3.13 -2.04 -27.09
C GLY A 583 -2.89 -0.79 -26.23
N ASP A 584 -3.53 0.32 -26.59
CA ASP A 584 -3.33 1.61 -25.91
C ASP A 584 -3.92 1.62 -24.48
N THR A 585 -4.96 0.82 -24.26
CA THR A 585 -5.58 0.59 -22.95
C THR A 585 -5.61 -0.90 -22.60
N ALA A 586 -5.94 -1.21 -21.35
CA ALA A 586 -6.13 -2.59 -20.91
C ALA A 586 -7.28 -3.30 -21.66
N ALA A 587 -8.34 -2.56 -22.05
CA ALA A 587 -9.43 -3.11 -22.86
C ALA A 587 -8.95 -3.46 -24.27
N ASP A 588 -8.08 -2.65 -24.86
CA ASP A 588 -7.47 -2.95 -26.15
C ASP A 588 -6.54 -4.17 -26.04
N THR A 589 -5.72 -4.25 -24.99
CA THR A 589 -4.90 -5.45 -24.73
C THR A 589 -5.76 -6.71 -24.56
N ALA A 590 -6.88 -6.62 -23.83
CA ALA A 590 -7.82 -7.74 -23.68
C ALA A 590 -8.47 -8.14 -25.02
N ALA A 591 -8.81 -7.18 -25.88
CA ALA A 591 -9.31 -7.46 -27.22
C ALA A 591 -8.27 -8.17 -28.09
N GLU A 592 -6.99 -7.77 -28.04
CA GLU A 592 -5.91 -8.45 -28.76
C GLU A 592 -5.66 -9.88 -28.21
N ILE A 593 -5.76 -10.08 -26.90
CA ILE A 593 -5.74 -11.42 -26.29
C ILE A 593 -6.91 -12.26 -26.84
N ALA A 594 -8.12 -11.70 -26.90
CA ALA A 594 -9.29 -12.38 -27.45
C ALA A 594 -9.10 -12.74 -28.94
N ARG A 595 -8.53 -11.85 -29.76
CA ARG A 595 -8.18 -12.16 -31.16
C ARG A 595 -7.18 -13.31 -31.26
N LYS A 596 -6.20 -13.39 -30.36
CA LYS A 596 -5.25 -14.51 -30.29
C LYS A 596 -5.92 -15.82 -29.89
N MET A 597 -6.94 -15.76 -29.03
CA MET A 597 -7.78 -16.91 -28.69
C MET A 597 -8.69 -17.34 -29.85
N GLY A 598 -9.14 -16.41 -30.68
CA GLY A 598 -10.05 -16.66 -31.79
C GLY A 598 -11.53 -16.48 -31.40
N PRO A 599 -12.45 -16.57 -32.38
CA PRO A 599 -13.87 -16.26 -32.17
C PRO A 599 -14.55 -17.14 -31.13
N SER A 600 -15.43 -16.53 -30.32
CA SER A 600 -16.29 -17.20 -29.36
C SER A 600 -17.66 -16.53 -29.32
N THR A 601 -18.74 -17.30 -29.33
CA THR A 601 -20.12 -16.78 -29.20
C THR A 601 -20.46 -16.36 -27.77
N GLN A 602 -19.58 -16.68 -26.81
CA GLN A 602 -19.70 -16.30 -25.41
C GLN A 602 -18.46 -15.56 -24.94
N VAL A 603 -18.64 -14.48 -24.17
CA VAL A 603 -17.53 -13.75 -23.51
C VAL A 603 -17.86 -13.46 -22.05
N ILE A 604 -16.82 -13.27 -21.25
CA ILE A 604 -16.92 -12.69 -19.91
C ILE A 604 -16.53 -11.22 -20.01
N LEU A 605 -17.35 -10.34 -19.44
CA LEU A 605 -17.09 -8.90 -19.36
C LEU A 605 -16.77 -8.53 -17.91
N ALA A 606 -15.57 -8.00 -17.68
CA ALA A 606 -15.09 -7.63 -16.35
C ALA A 606 -14.59 -6.18 -16.29
N SER A 607 -14.44 -5.64 -15.08
CA SER A 607 -13.97 -4.27 -14.90
C SER A 607 -12.47 -4.13 -15.19
N SER A 608 -12.07 -3.08 -15.92
CA SER A 608 -10.66 -2.73 -16.14
C SER A 608 -10.00 -2.07 -14.93
N THR A 609 -10.81 -1.57 -13.97
CA THR A 609 -10.34 -0.79 -12.82
C THR A 609 -10.37 -1.57 -11.51
N SER A 610 -10.92 -2.78 -11.51
CA SER A 610 -11.05 -3.67 -10.35
C SER A 610 -10.73 -5.12 -10.72
N PHE A 611 -9.71 -5.70 -10.10
CA PHE A 611 -9.21 -7.04 -10.43
C PHE A 611 -10.02 -8.23 -9.87
N PRO A 612 -10.66 -8.19 -8.67
CA PRO A 612 -11.13 -9.42 -8.02
C PRO A 612 -12.17 -10.20 -8.83
N ASP A 613 -13.09 -9.51 -9.49
CA ASP A 613 -14.17 -10.14 -10.26
C ASP A 613 -13.63 -10.82 -11.53
N ALA A 614 -12.76 -10.13 -12.27
CA ALA A 614 -12.06 -10.68 -13.43
C ALA A 614 -11.21 -11.89 -13.04
N LEU A 615 -10.47 -11.75 -11.93
CA LEU A 615 -9.61 -12.80 -11.41
C LEU A 615 -10.42 -14.05 -11.05
N SER A 616 -11.52 -13.90 -10.32
CA SER A 616 -12.42 -15.02 -9.96
C SER A 616 -12.97 -15.76 -11.18
N ALA A 617 -13.16 -15.05 -12.31
CA ALA A 617 -13.63 -15.62 -13.55
C ALA A 617 -12.53 -16.27 -14.41
N SER A 618 -11.24 -16.06 -14.09
CA SER A 618 -10.10 -16.52 -14.89
C SER A 618 -10.08 -18.03 -15.10
N ALA A 619 -10.26 -18.82 -14.04
CA ALA A 619 -10.22 -20.28 -14.09
C ALA A 619 -11.37 -20.88 -14.93
N PRO A 620 -12.65 -20.52 -14.71
CA PRO A 620 -13.73 -21.04 -15.55
C PRO A 620 -13.66 -20.51 -16.99
N ALA A 621 -13.28 -19.23 -17.18
CA ALA A 621 -13.09 -18.66 -18.51
C ALA A 621 -12.06 -19.47 -19.31
N ALA A 622 -10.94 -19.80 -18.68
CA ALA A 622 -9.86 -20.52 -19.32
C ALA A 622 -10.20 -21.99 -19.59
N THR A 623 -10.83 -22.68 -18.63
CA THR A 623 -11.27 -24.07 -18.79
C THR A 623 -12.26 -24.22 -19.95
N LEU A 624 -13.16 -23.26 -20.13
CA LEU A 624 -14.19 -23.27 -21.17
C LEU A 624 -13.79 -22.57 -22.48
N GLY A 625 -12.58 -22.00 -22.55
CA GLY A 625 -12.12 -21.25 -23.72
C GLY A 625 -12.88 -19.94 -23.98
N ILE A 626 -13.50 -19.35 -22.96
CA ILE A 626 -14.27 -18.11 -23.04
C ILE A 626 -13.32 -16.91 -22.93
N PRO A 627 -13.28 -16.00 -23.92
CA PRO A 627 -12.50 -14.77 -23.82
C PRO A 627 -13.01 -13.85 -22.69
N ILE A 628 -12.08 -13.22 -21.98
CA ILE A 628 -12.36 -12.13 -21.04
C ILE A 628 -12.13 -10.81 -21.76
N LEU A 629 -13.15 -9.96 -21.78
CA LEU A 629 -13.06 -8.58 -22.24
C LEU A 629 -13.18 -7.63 -21.05
N LEU A 630 -12.57 -6.45 -21.17
CA LEU A 630 -12.58 -5.45 -20.11
C LEU A 630 -13.47 -4.26 -20.48
N THR A 631 -14.06 -3.65 -19.46
CA THR A 631 -14.89 -2.45 -19.57
C THR A 631 -14.64 -1.52 -18.41
N GLU A 632 -14.93 -0.24 -18.60
CA GLU A 632 -15.07 0.69 -17.47
C GLU A 632 -16.51 0.65 -16.94
N LYS A 633 -16.75 1.32 -15.81
CA LYS A 633 -18.05 1.28 -15.12
C LYS A 633 -19.21 1.65 -16.05
N ASN A 634 -19.11 2.76 -16.77
CA ASN A 634 -20.21 3.30 -17.58
C ASN A 634 -19.89 3.35 -19.08
N THR A 635 -18.67 2.97 -19.47
CA THR A 635 -18.19 3.06 -20.84
C THR A 635 -17.77 1.69 -21.32
N LEU A 636 -18.41 1.20 -22.38
CA LEU A 636 -18.03 -0.02 -23.08
C LEU A 636 -17.01 0.38 -24.16
N PRO A 637 -15.71 0.06 -24.02
CA PRO A 637 -14.70 0.53 -24.95
C PRO A 637 -14.94 0.04 -26.38
N ASP A 638 -14.54 0.83 -27.37
CA ASP A 638 -14.71 0.48 -28.79
C ASP A 638 -14.08 -0.87 -29.15
N SER A 639 -12.91 -1.18 -28.57
CA SER A 639 -12.25 -2.48 -28.76
C SER A 639 -13.10 -3.64 -28.27
N THR A 640 -13.71 -3.52 -27.08
CA THR A 640 -14.66 -4.49 -26.56
C THR A 640 -15.90 -4.61 -27.46
N GLN A 641 -16.50 -3.49 -27.89
CA GLN A 641 -17.65 -3.52 -28.80
C GLN A 641 -17.34 -4.20 -30.13
N ARG A 642 -16.14 -3.96 -30.68
CA ARG A 642 -15.69 -4.63 -31.92
C ARG A 642 -15.56 -6.13 -31.74
N ILE A 643 -14.99 -6.61 -30.63
CA ILE A 643 -14.93 -8.07 -30.39
C ILE A 643 -16.33 -8.68 -30.28
N LEU A 644 -17.25 -8.03 -29.57
CA LEU A 644 -18.64 -8.51 -29.45
C LEU A 644 -19.28 -8.73 -30.83
N LYS A 645 -19.05 -7.79 -31.76
CA LYS A 645 -19.55 -7.88 -33.14
C LYS A 645 -18.77 -8.88 -33.99
N ASP A 646 -17.45 -8.77 -34.02
CA ASP A 646 -16.56 -9.58 -34.87
C ASP A 646 -16.69 -11.07 -34.56
N PHE A 647 -16.87 -11.42 -33.29
CA PHE A 647 -17.02 -12.81 -32.85
C PHE A 647 -18.47 -13.30 -32.89
N SER A 648 -19.41 -12.46 -33.33
CA SER A 648 -20.84 -12.77 -33.33
C SER A 648 -21.30 -13.27 -31.96
N VAL A 649 -20.93 -12.54 -30.91
CA VAL A 649 -21.26 -12.91 -29.53
C VAL A 649 -22.78 -12.91 -29.36
N THR A 650 -23.31 -13.94 -28.70
CA THR A 650 -24.73 -14.07 -28.37
C THR A 650 -24.96 -14.19 -26.87
N LYS A 651 -23.89 -14.36 -26.07
CA LYS A 651 -23.97 -14.46 -24.61
C LYS A 651 -22.82 -13.69 -23.95
N THR A 652 -23.15 -12.82 -23.01
CA THR A 652 -22.19 -12.03 -22.23
C THR A 652 -22.39 -12.35 -20.75
N ILE A 653 -21.34 -12.83 -20.08
CA ILE A 653 -21.35 -12.98 -18.62
C ILE A 653 -20.69 -11.75 -18.02
N VAL A 654 -21.47 -10.89 -17.39
CA VAL A 654 -20.96 -9.70 -16.71
C VAL A 654 -20.54 -10.09 -15.29
N VAL A 655 -19.24 -10.03 -15.00
CA VAL A 655 -18.72 -10.36 -13.66
C VAL A 655 -18.39 -9.08 -12.90
N GLY A 656 -19.12 -8.85 -11.81
CA GLY A 656 -18.98 -7.66 -10.96
C GLY A 656 -20.27 -6.89 -10.75
N GLY A 657 -20.38 -6.27 -9.58
CA GLY A 657 -21.57 -5.50 -9.18
C GLY A 657 -21.73 -4.18 -9.91
N LYS A 658 -22.86 -3.50 -9.66
CA LYS A 658 -23.23 -2.21 -10.28
C LYS A 658 -22.19 -1.09 -10.12
N PHE A 659 -21.33 -1.19 -9.10
CA PHE A 659 -20.26 -0.23 -8.83
C PHE A 659 -19.02 -0.46 -9.69
N ALA A 660 -18.80 -1.68 -10.17
CA ALA A 660 -17.70 -2.04 -11.05
C ALA A 660 -18.09 -1.95 -12.53
N ILE A 661 -19.32 -2.38 -12.87
CA ILE A 661 -19.90 -2.34 -14.21
C ILE A 661 -21.36 -1.95 -14.09
N SER A 662 -21.77 -0.88 -14.74
CA SER A 662 -23.13 -0.32 -14.68
C SER A 662 -24.17 -1.35 -15.11
N THR A 663 -25.31 -1.37 -14.41
CA THR A 663 -26.47 -2.20 -14.77
C THR A 663 -27.19 -1.70 -16.03
N ALA A 664 -26.82 -0.54 -16.55
CA ALA A 664 -27.35 0.00 -17.80
C ALA A 664 -26.90 -0.82 -19.03
N PHE A 665 -25.79 -1.57 -18.91
CA PHE A 665 -25.32 -2.43 -20.00
C PHE A 665 -26.22 -3.64 -20.22
N ASP A 666 -26.66 -4.27 -19.14
CA ASP A 666 -27.45 -5.51 -19.13
C ASP A 666 -28.94 -5.30 -18.86
N SER A 667 -29.40 -4.05 -18.70
CA SER A 667 -30.83 -3.72 -18.70
C SER A 667 -31.45 -3.88 -20.10
N LYS A 668 -32.78 -4.02 -20.15
CA LYS A 668 -33.55 -3.94 -21.41
C LYS A 668 -33.24 -2.61 -22.14
N GLY A 669 -32.91 -2.67 -23.43
CA GLY A 669 -32.42 -1.54 -24.22
C GLY A 669 -30.94 -1.20 -24.04
N GLY A 670 -30.22 -1.92 -23.17
CA GLY A 670 -28.81 -1.69 -22.86
C GLY A 670 -27.84 -2.16 -23.94
N ALA A 671 -26.60 -1.70 -23.86
CA ALA A 671 -25.55 -1.99 -24.86
C ALA A 671 -25.23 -3.49 -25.02
N LEU A 672 -25.55 -4.32 -24.02
CA LEU A 672 -25.35 -5.77 -24.06
C LEU A 672 -26.63 -6.56 -24.34
N GLU A 673 -27.80 -5.94 -24.49
CA GLU A 673 -29.09 -6.65 -24.65
C GLU A 673 -29.05 -7.65 -25.82
N SER A 674 -28.55 -7.23 -26.98
CA SER A 674 -28.41 -8.09 -28.17
C SER A 674 -27.37 -9.20 -28.00
N TYR A 675 -26.57 -9.15 -26.94
CA TYR A 675 -25.50 -10.08 -26.61
C TYR A 675 -25.84 -10.96 -25.40
N GLY A 676 -27.13 -11.09 -25.04
CA GLY A 676 -27.65 -12.02 -24.02
C GLY A 676 -26.93 -11.91 -22.67
N PRO A 677 -27.10 -10.79 -21.94
CA PRO A 677 -26.31 -10.52 -20.76
C PRO A 677 -26.82 -11.30 -19.53
N LEU A 678 -25.88 -11.91 -18.81
CA LEU A 678 -26.09 -12.54 -17.50
C LEU A 678 -25.09 -11.95 -16.51
N ARG A 679 -25.57 -11.27 -15.48
CA ARG A 679 -24.71 -10.73 -14.43
C ARG A 679 -24.51 -11.71 -13.29
N LEU A 680 -23.24 -11.97 -12.96
CA LEU A 680 -22.80 -12.67 -11.76
C LEU A 680 -22.15 -11.66 -10.82
N ALA A 681 -22.84 -11.32 -9.74
CA ALA A 681 -22.38 -10.31 -8.80
C ALA A 681 -22.99 -10.51 -7.42
N GLY A 682 -22.23 -10.17 -6.38
CA GLY A 682 -22.75 -10.01 -5.03
C GLY A 682 -22.38 -8.66 -4.43
N ASN A 683 -22.59 -8.51 -3.12
CA ASN A 683 -22.34 -7.25 -2.42
C ASN A 683 -20.83 -6.99 -2.25
N THR A 684 -20.04 -8.04 -2.12
CA THR A 684 -18.58 -8.01 -2.01
C THR A 684 -17.92 -8.82 -3.13
N LYS A 685 -16.60 -8.63 -3.32
CA LYS A 685 -15.79 -9.44 -4.24
C LYS A 685 -15.83 -10.94 -3.93
N TYR A 686 -16.02 -11.31 -2.66
CA TYR A 686 -16.15 -12.70 -2.23
C TYR A 686 -17.52 -13.27 -2.60
N ASP A 687 -18.57 -12.47 -2.48
CA ASP A 687 -19.91 -12.86 -2.90
C ASP A 687 -19.98 -13.02 -4.42
N THR A 688 -19.38 -12.09 -5.18
CA THR A 688 -19.25 -12.21 -6.65
C THR A 688 -18.47 -13.46 -7.03
N MET A 689 -17.35 -13.74 -6.37
CA MET A 689 -16.60 -14.99 -6.56
C MET A 689 -17.49 -16.22 -6.34
N LEU A 690 -18.28 -16.26 -5.27
CA LEU A 690 -19.19 -17.37 -5.01
C LEU A 690 -20.29 -17.49 -6.08
N GLN A 691 -20.83 -16.38 -6.60
CA GLN A 691 -21.76 -16.42 -7.73
C GLN A 691 -21.12 -17.01 -8.98
N ILE A 692 -19.85 -16.66 -9.26
CA ILE A 692 -19.09 -17.20 -10.39
C ILE A 692 -18.87 -18.70 -10.22
N VAL A 693 -18.34 -19.12 -9.07
CA VAL A 693 -18.02 -20.53 -8.80
C VAL A 693 -19.27 -21.40 -8.83
N LYS A 694 -20.39 -20.95 -8.24
CA LYS A 694 -21.68 -21.67 -8.28
C LYS A 694 -22.28 -21.72 -9.70
N HIS A 695 -22.09 -20.68 -10.51
CA HIS A 695 -22.63 -20.64 -11.86
C HIS A 695 -21.92 -21.62 -12.80
N PHE A 696 -20.59 -21.68 -12.72
CA PHE A 696 -19.79 -22.54 -13.58
C PHE A 696 -19.66 -23.98 -13.07
N ASP A 697 -19.88 -24.21 -11.78
CA ASP A 697 -19.94 -25.53 -11.14
C ASP A 697 -18.75 -26.44 -11.53
N GLN A 698 -17.54 -25.87 -11.47
CA GLN A 698 -16.31 -26.61 -11.77
C GLN A 698 -16.10 -27.73 -10.76
N ASP A 699 -15.50 -28.84 -11.21
CA ASP A 699 -15.17 -29.98 -10.37
C ASP A 699 -14.33 -29.56 -9.14
N PRO A 700 -14.88 -29.70 -7.92
CA PRO A 700 -14.20 -29.27 -6.70
C PRO A 700 -13.23 -30.31 -6.13
N THR A 701 -12.95 -31.41 -6.84
CA THR A 701 -11.98 -32.44 -6.41
C THR A 701 -10.63 -31.81 -6.02
N SER A 702 -10.23 -30.76 -6.74
CA SER A 702 -9.16 -29.87 -6.32
C SER A 702 -9.59 -28.41 -6.36
N ILE A 703 -9.17 -27.62 -5.37
CA ILE A 703 -9.48 -26.18 -5.30
C ILE A 703 -8.19 -25.35 -5.24
N VAL A 704 -8.25 -24.13 -5.79
CA VAL A 704 -7.15 -23.16 -5.71
C VAL A 704 -7.59 -21.99 -4.84
N ILE A 705 -6.86 -21.72 -3.77
CA ILE A 705 -7.09 -20.63 -2.83
C ILE A 705 -6.09 -19.52 -3.11
N VAL A 706 -6.60 -18.31 -3.35
CA VAL A 706 -5.81 -17.08 -3.54
C VAL A 706 -6.36 -15.98 -2.63
N THR A 707 -5.56 -14.95 -2.33
CA THR A 707 -6.09 -13.79 -1.62
C THR A 707 -7.00 -12.94 -2.52
N GLY A 708 -8.06 -12.38 -1.95
CA GLY A 708 -8.82 -11.31 -2.58
C GLY A 708 -8.27 -9.91 -2.30
N GLU A 709 -7.19 -9.79 -1.51
CA GLU A 709 -6.65 -8.51 -1.04
C GLU A 709 -5.59 -7.90 -1.97
N ASN A 710 -4.99 -8.70 -2.84
CA ASN A 710 -4.05 -8.30 -3.88
C ASN A 710 -4.14 -9.29 -5.06
N PHE A 711 -3.41 -9.06 -6.16
CA PHE A 711 -3.60 -9.76 -7.43
C PHE A 711 -2.45 -10.68 -7.94
N PRO A 712 -1.15 -10.47 -7.63
CA PRO A 712 -0.08 -11.15 -8.38
C PRO A 712 -0.14 -12.69 -8.35
N ASP A 713 -0.33 -13.28 -7.18
CA ASP A 713 -0.42 -14.74 -7.01
C ASP A 713 -1.65 -15.33 -7.71
N GLY A 714 -2.74 -14.56 -7.78
CA GLY A 714 -3.94 -14.94 -8.50
C GLY A 714 -3.76 -14.89 -10.02
N LEU A 715 -2.99 -13.93 -10.56
CA LEU A 715 -2.76 -13.83 -12.00
C LEU A 715 -2.04 -15.07 -12.54
N SER A 716 -0.95 -15.49 -11.89
CA SER A 716 -0.26 -16.74 -12.23
C SER A 716 -1.11 -17.97 -11.87
N GLY A 717 -1.82 -17.90 -10.75
CA GLY A 717 -2.75 -18.92 -10.28
C GLY A 717 -3.92 -19.22 -11.22
N GLY A 718 -4.41 -18.23 -11.97
CA GLY A 718 -5.53 -18.42 -12.90
C GLY A 718 -5.20 -19.41 -14.03
N ALA A 719 -3.98 -19.35 -14.59
CA ALA A 719 -3.51 -20.30 -15.59
C ALA A 719 -3.34 -21.71 -14.99
N PHE A 720 -2.87 -21.78 -13.74
CA PHE A 720 -2.71 -23.04 -13.01
C PHE A 720 -4.05 -23.70 -12.64
N ALA A 721 -4.99 -22.94 -12.10
CA ALA A 721 -6.35 -23.40 -11.79
C ALA A 721 -7.05 -23.92 -13.05
N ALA A 722 -6.87 -23.24 -14.18
CA ALA A 722 -7.37 -23.71 -15.47
C ALA A 722 -6.68 -24.99 -15.95
N LEU A 723 -5.38 -25.15 -15.69
CA LEU A 723 -4.63 -26.36 -16.02
C LEU A 723 -5.22 -27.57 -15.29
N THR A 724 -5.49 -27.43 -13.99
CA THR A 724 -6.04 -28.49 -13.12
C THR A 724 -7.56 -28.62 -13.18
N GLY A 725 -8.25 -27.71 -13.88
CA GLY A 725 -9.72 -27.66 -13.93
C GLY A 725 -10.39 -27.17 -12.65
N SER A 726 -9.60 -26.73 -11.67
CA SER A 726 -10.03 -26.38 -10.31
C SER A 726 -10.81 -25.06 -10.28
N PRO A 727 -11.85 -24.93 -9.45
CA PRO A 727 -12.37 -23.62 -9.08
C PRO A 727 -11.30 -22.83 -8.31
N MET A 728 -11.26 -21.52 -8.54
CA MET A 728 -10.41 -20.60 -7.81
C MET A 728 -11.25 -19.77 -6.84
N LEU A 729 -10.92 -19.87 -5.56
CA LEU A 729 -11.59 -19.17 -4.46
C LEU A 729 -10.71 -18.02 -3.98
N LEU A 730 -11.28 -16.82 -3.98
CA LEU A 730 -10.68 -15.65 -3.37
C LEU A 730 -11.07 -15.61 -1.91
N ILE A 731 -10.09 -15.51 -1.01
CA ILE A 731 -10.34 -15.41 0.42
C ILE A 731 -9.77 -14.11 1.00
N PRO A 732 -10.41 -13.53 2.02
CA PRO A 732 -9.83 -12.45 2.81
C PRO A 732 -8.58 -12.90 3.57
N LYS A 733 -7.73 -11.93 3.92
CA LYS A 733 -6.55 -12.18 4.77
C LYS A 733 -6.98 -12.62 6.19
N ASP A 734 -8.03 -12.02 6.73
CA ASP A 734 -8.43 -12.18 8.13
C ASP A 734 -9.84 -12.80 8.24
N GLY A 735 -9.91 -14.14 8.30
CA GLY A 735 -11.14 -14.88 8.55
C GLY A 735 -12.11 -14.96 7.37
N LEU A 736 -12.78 -16.10 7.18
CA LEU A 736 -13.74 -16.30 6.09
C LEU A 736 -15.11 -15.70 6.42
N ASN A 737 -15.81 -15.15 5.43
CA ASN A 737 -17.23 -14.82 5.59
C ASN A 737 -18.07 -16.11 5.66
N ASP A 738 -19.26 -16.03 6.26
CA ASP A 738 -20.07 -17.22 6.55
C ASP A 738 -20.57 -17.93 5.28
N ASP A 739 -20.80 -17.19 4.20
CA ASP A 739 -21.15 -17.77 2.91
C ASP A 739 -20.01 -18.60 2.31
N THR A 740 -18.76 -18.15 2.43
CA THR A 740 -17.58 -18.91 2.00
C THR A 740 -17.38 -20.14 2.88
N LYS A 741 -17.59 -20.02 4.21
CA LYS A 741 -17.53 -21.18 5.11
C LYS A 741 -18.57 -22.22 4.75
N THR A 742 -19.80 -21.78 4.50
CA THR A 742 -20.92 -22.64 4.10
C THR A 742 -20.63 -23.34 2.77
N TYR A 743 -20.11 -22.59 1.79
CA TYR A 743 -19.71 -23.16 0.51
C TYR A 743 -18.61 -24.21 0.68
N LEU A 744 -17.54 -23.91 1.41
CA LEU A 744 -16.45 -24.87 1.68
C LEU A 744 -16.95 -26.11 2.44
N GLY A 745 -17.82 -25.95 3.43
CA GLY A 745 -18.45 -27.07 4.12
C GLY A 745 -19.25 -27.98 3.17
N SER A 746 -19.89 -27.42 2.14
CA SER A 746 -20.60 -28.21 1.12
C SER A 746 -19.69 -29.03 0.19
N LEU A 747 -18.37 -28.76 0.24
CA LEU A 747 -17.33 -29.49 -0.46
C LEU A 747 -16.70 -30.60 0.40
N CYS A 748 -17.11 -30.75 1.67
CA CYS A 748 -16.62 -31.81 2.54
C CYS A 748 -16.79 -33.19 1.88
N GLY A 749 -15.71 -33.99 1.91
CA GLY A 749 -15.64 -35.31 1.28
C GLY A 749 -15.58 -35.30 -0.25
N LYS A 750 -15.74 -34.14 -0.91
CA LYS A 750 -15.59 -33.98 -2.37
C LYS A 750 -14.20 -33.47 -2.74
N THR A 751 -13.66 -32.53 -1.97
CA THR A 751 -12.33 -31.97 -2.23
C THR A 751 -11.25 -32.84 -1.61
N THR A 752 -10.35 -33.37 -2.43
CA THR A 752 -9.21 -34.18 -1.98
C THR A 752 -7.88 -33.41 -2.02
N LYS A 753 -7.85 -32.24 -2.68
CA LYS A 753 -6.63 -31.45 -2.83
C LYS A 753 -6.91 -29.94 -2.77
N MET A 754 -6.13 -29.22 -1.96
CA MET A 754 -6.18 -27.77 -1.84
C MET A 754 -4.82 -27.18 -2.22
N TYR A 755 -4.79 -26.27 -3.20
CA TYR A 755 -3.62 -25.46 -3.49
C TYR A 755 -3.76 -24.08 -2.89
N VAL A 756 -2.81 -23.65 -2.07
CA VAL A 756 -2.78 -22.31 -1.48
C VAL A 756 -1.70 -21.51 -2.20
N LEU A 757 -2.09 -20.46 -2.91
CA LEU A 757 -1.14 -19.63 -3.67
C LEU A 757 -0.80 -18.36 -2.88
N GLY A 758 0.48 -18.18 -2.60
CA GLY A 758 0.99 -17.09 -1.79
C GLY A 758 1.42 -17.53 -0.39
N GLY A 759 2.30 -16.74 0.24
CA GLY A 759 2.89 -17.06 1.54
C GLY A 759 1.91 -16.89 2.71
N THR A 760 2.33 -17.27 3.91
CA THR A 760 1.52 -17.14 5.15
C THR A 760 1.20 -15.69 5.51
N GLY A 761 2.02 -14.74 5.04
CA GLY A 761 1.72 -13.30 5.15
C GLY A 761 0.55 -12.83 4.28
N VAL A 762 0.12 -13.62 3.28
CA VAL A 762 -0.97 -13.29 2.34
C VAL A 762 -2.22 -14.12 2.65
N ILE A 763 -2.04 -15.42 2.88
CA ILE A 763 -3.07 -16.34 3.38
C ILE A 763 -2.56 -16.96 4.68
N GLY A 764 -3.06 -16.47 5.82
CA GLY A 764 -2.62 -16.91 7.14
C GLY A 764 -2.90 -18.40 7.40
N THR A 765 -2.06 -19.01 8.24
CA THR A 765 -2.21 -20.42 8.65
C THR A 765 -3.57 -20.66 9.29
N ALA A 766 -4.12 -19.69 10.04
CA ALA A 766 -5.46 -19.81 10.61
C ALA A 766 -6.56 -20.00 9.55
N ASN A 767 -6.47 -19.31 8.41
CA ASN A 767 -7.42 -19.51 7.31
C ASN A 767 -7.17 -20.86 6.62
N GLU A 768 -5.91 -21.25 6.42
CA GLU A 768 -5.58 -22.57 5.85
C GLU A 768 -6.15 -23.71 6.71
N THR A 769 -5.93 -23.66 8.03
CA THR A 769 -6.49 -24.61 9.00
C THR A 769 -8.00 -24.59 8.99
N LEU A 770 -8.64 -23.42 9.04
CA LEU A 770 -10.10 -23.30 9.00
C LEU A 770 -10.68 -23.91 7.72
N ILE A 771 -10.07 -23.68 6.55
CA ILE A 771 -10.53 -24.28 5.29
C ILE A 771 -10.37 -25.80 5.35
N SER A 772 -9.22 -26.29 5.83
CA SER A 772 -8.98 -27.73 5.99
C SER A 772 -10.03 -28.40 6.88
N GLU A 773 -10.36 -27.78 8.01
CA GLU A 773 -11.41 -28.27 8.91
C GLU A 773 -12.78 -28.31 8.23
N LEU A 774 -13.14 -27.26 7.50
CA LEU A 774 -14.42 -27.20 6.78
C LEU A 774 -14.53 -28.26 5.67
N LEU A 775 -13.40 -28.66 5.07
CA LEU A 775 -13.35 -29.70 4.04
C LEU A 775 -13.34 -31.13 4.62
N THR A 776 -13.14 -31.29 5.93
CA THR A 776 -12.99 -32.60 6.60
C THR A 776 -14.18 -32.96 7.51
N LYS A 777 -14.97 -31.98 7.96
CA LYS A 777 -16.00 -32.12 9.01
C LYS A 777 -17.30 -32.81 8.57
#